data_AF-A0A9E5P8L1-F1
#
_entry.id   AF-A0A9E5P8L1-F1
#
_cell.length_a   1.000
_cell.length_b   1.000
_cell.length_c   1.000
_cell.angle_alpha   90.00
_cell.angle_beta   90.00
_cell.angle_gamma   90.00
#
_symmetry.space_group_name_H-M   'P 1'
#
loop_
_entity.id
_entity.type
_entity.pdbx_description
1 polymer ?
#
loop_
_entity_poly.entity_id
_entity_poly.type
_entity_poly.pdbx_seq_one_letter_code
_entity_poly.pdbx_strand_id
1 'polypeptide(L)'
;MIRTRLLMLGGLLALATSVPAQQARMTQWVERNPTGANDRIALGYAVPIPVDTPLPFDGFRSYAGLHARHQDLQATTPWVHGEVVGTTLAGRDIWAYRLGDADLETVDGLPEPAMLTNGGIHAREWQSPEVVTGILELLATHPEDDHFYDYLRENLNVIVIPTLNIDGFLQTQRYPARNYLNTDPSNPDTSPRDGRMRRKNMRNADEDLLTTLDHLEGVDLNRNNAPFWNTNPERSSSDSRSLVHHGASPASEPETRALDAAAGLGPVEELRLYTDVHSFSQVHFWARNANNRLTGQTEAVLSLFSNHHRSFVGKNYLFSNRASVPVSQGIGSTDEYFTHTYQVPSWTLEVEPTGGQAFHAPSPGCGADYGGEANNCHDGFILPESEITRVREQLAQSFAAVYYRQAGPPAVLEAKVFDPESEAVVFEAAWDPTDTRQRERYLNQLQALQLGRAYTLWVAYSKPMRWREGGAIVPFPGQLESSLFVSTGLRVGDNNLTVETSDPEWRDRAGPAPGGYLRYRDDAVVIGFTLPRDEVNSGQVVGSTEAQWAHLTADMVRMLLDGNPATAAYWRAGAWSGYENSAGEEGDTGDVDRTLSVQLTDQDLLPPFLAEPGLASAWADPSRDGEGFIIEMLADQRAVLYWFTYDDAGSQDWYIATGQVTGNRILFPELLRLNGGVFGPAFDPGKVTREVVGSASFTWSGCDEGKLVWRVGQRLGRQSVLRLTR
;
A
#
# COMPACT_ATOMS: atom_id res chain seq x y z
N MET A 1 8.39 83.14 -29.04
CA MET A 1 8.02 84.08 -27.97
C MET A 1 7.81 83.29 -26.68
N ILE A 2 8.50 83.72 -25.63
CA ILE A 2 8.41 83.24 -24.25
C ILE A 2 7.02 83.57 -23.68
N ARG A 3 6.40 82.70 -22.88
CA ARG A 3 5.89 82.99 -21.51
C ARG A 3 4.97 81.90 -20.94
N THR A 4 5.50 81.23 -19.92
CA THR A 4 4.93 81.07 -18.56
C THR A 4 3.49 80.53 -18.41
N ARG A 5 3.37 79.28 -17.95
CA ARG A 5 2.17 78.80 -17.23
C ARG A 5 2.36 78.99 -15.72
N LEU A 6 1.46 79.76 -15.13
CA LEU A 6 1.36 80.00 -13.69
C LEU A 6 0.50 78.89 -13.05
N LEU A 7 0.96 78.37 -11.91
CA LEU A 7 0.21 77.46 -11.04
C LEU A 7 -1.08 78.11 -10.54
N MET A 8 -2.16 77.34 -10.48
CA MET A 8 -3.20 77.52 -9.47
C MET A 8 -3.37 76.20 -8.70
N LEU A 9 -3.03 76.28 -7.42
CA LEU A 9 -3.18 75.25 -6.41
C LEU A 9 -4.65 75.30 -5.93
N GLY A 10 -5.44 74.29 -6.29
CA GLY A 10 -6.79 74.09 -5.75
C GLY A 10 -6.79 72.85 -4.87
N GLY A 11 -6.66 73.04 -3.55
CA GLY A 11 -6.76 71.96 -2.58
C GLY A 11 -8.19 71.45 -2.47
N LEU A 12 -8.45 70.24 -2.97
CA LEU A 12 -9.57 69.44 -2.49
C LEU A 12 -9.10 68.68 -1.24
N LEU A 13 -9.56 69.13 -0.06
CA LEU A 13 -9.58 68.31 1.14
C LEU A 13 -10.58 67.17 0.89
N ALA A 14 -10.08 66.00 0.46
CA ALA A 14 -10.84 64.77 0.60
C ALA A 14 -10.76 64.36 2.07
N LEU A 15 -11.86 64.56 2.80
CA LEU A 15 -12.10 63.92 4.08
C LEU A 15 -12.14 62.40 3.85
N ALA A 16 -10.98 61.76 3.95
CA ALA A 16 -10.90 60.33 4.13
C ALA A 16 -11.52 60.02 5.49
N THR A 17 -12.75 59.52 5.50
CA THR A 17 -13.32 58.86 6.67
C THR A 17 -12.50 57.62 6.93
N SER A 18 -11.49 57.74 7.79
CA SER A 18 -10.76 56.61 8.34
C SER A 18 -11.77 55.75 9.10
N VAL A 19 -12.15 54.61 8.53
CA VAL A 19 -12.76 53.53 9.30
C VAL A 19 -11.72 53.15 10.37
N PRO A 20 -12.05 53.17 11.67
CA PRO A 20 -11.08 52.82 12.70
C PRO A 20 -10.64 51.38 12.47
N ALA A 21 -9.33 51.15 12.33
CA ALA A 21 -8.76 49.82 12.34
C ALA A 21 -9.19 49.14 13.66
N GLN A 22 -9.91 48.04 13.57
CA GLN A 22 -10.35 47.29 14.74
C GLN A 22 -9.10 46.77 15.45
N GLN A 23 -8.95 47.10 16.74
CA GLN A 23 -7.74 46.78 17.49
C GLN A 23 -7.56 45.25 17.56
N ALA A 24 -6.32 44.79 17.32
CA ALA A 24 -5.91 43.40 17.53
C ALA A 24 -6.33 42.94 18.93
N ARG A 25 -6.97 41.77 19.02
CA ARG A 25 -7.48 41.26 20.29
C ARG A 25 -7.10 39.80 20.48
N MET A 26 -6.69 39.45 21.69
CA MET A 26 -6.58 38.06 22.08
C MET A 26 -7.98 37.51 22.36
N THR A 27 -8.30 36.34 21.82
CA THR A 27 -9.54 35.63 22.08
C THR A 27 -9.26 34.23 22.59
N GLN A 28 -10.24 33.67 23.28
CA GLN A 28 -10.19 32.32 23.82
C GLN A 28 -11.32 31.45 23.25
N TRP A 29 -10.99 30.26 22.77
CA TRP A 29 -11.95 29.19 22.53
C TRP A 29 -12.50 28.70 23.86
N VAL A 30 -13.83 28.60 23.95
CA VAL A 30 -14.53 28.17 25.17
C VAL A 30 -15.67 27.22 24.79
N GLU A 31 -16.10 26.37 25.72
CA GLU A 31 -17.28 25.54 25.49
C GLU A 31 -18.52 26.40 25.25
N ARG A 32 -18.73 27.43 26.09
CA ARG A 32 -19.91 28.30 26.05
C ARG A 32 -19.55 29.77 26.24
N ASN A 33 -20.28 30.65 25.58
CA ASN A 33 -20.17 32.11 25.74
C ASN A 33 -21.53 32.76 26.06
N PRO A 34 -22.15 32.43 27.22
CA PRO A 34 -23.50 32.89 27.55
C PRO A 34 -23.61 34.41 27.73
N THR A 35 -22.48 35.08 28.02
CA THR A 35 -22.41 36.53 28.19
C THR A 35 -22.20 37.28 26.88
N GLY A 36 -21.96 36.59 25.76
CA GLY A 36 -21.62 37.22 24.49
C GLY A 36 -20.32 38.04 24.56
N ALA A 37 -19.35 37.61 25.37
CA ALA A 37 -18.09 38.33 25.52
C ALA A 37 -17.29 38.28 24.21
N ASN A 38 -16.76 39.43 23.78
CA ASN A 38 -16.11 39.58 22.48
C ASN A 38 -14.66 39.02 22.42
N ASP A 39 -14.13 38.60 23.57
CA ASP A 39 -12.85 37.90 23.75
C ASP A 39 -13.02 36.38 23.81
N ARG A 40 -14.23 35.86 23.57
CA ARG A 40 -14.54 34.43 23.62
C ARG A 40 -15.22 33.94 22.36
N ILE A 41 -14.79 32.78 21.86
CA ILE A 41 -15.40 32.09 20.72
C ILE A 41 -15.93 30.73 21.22
N ALA A 42 -17.25 30.53 21.17
CA ALA A 42 -17.87 29.31 21.67
C ALA A 42 -17.80 28.18 20.64
N LEU A 43 -17.34 27.01 21.08
CA LEU A 43 -17.31 25.76 20.30
C LEU A 43 -18.62 24.99 20.37
N GLY A 44 -19.28 24.98 21.53
CA GLY A 44 -20.43 24.10 21.83
C GLY A 44 -20.06 22.78 22.51
N TYR A 45 -18.76 22.48 22.63
CA TYR A 45 -18.20 21.34 23.36
C TYR A 45 -16.89 21.74 24.05
N ALA A 46 -16.40 20.87 24.93
CA ALA A 46 -15.16 21.12 25.68
C ALA A 46 -14.00 21.39 24.73
N VAL A 47 -13.18 22.40 25.04
CA VAL A 47 -11.99 22.73 24.24
C VAL A 47 -10.99 21.59 24.39
N PRO A 48 -10.60 20.90 23.30
CA PRO A 48 -9.63 19.82 23.37
C PRO A 48 -8.29 20.29 23.93
N ILE A 49 -7.72 19.50 24.84
CA ILE A 49 -6.41 19.80 25.44
C ILE A 49 -5.46 18.64 25.10
N PRO A 50 -4.30 18.90 24.49
CA PRO A 50 -3.40 17.85 24.09
C PRO A 50 -2.86 17.12 25.33
N VAL A 51 -2.93 15.80 25.33
CA VAL A 51 -2.48 14.96 26.45
C VAL A 51 -1.13 14.34 26.12
N ASP A 52 -0.20 14.40 27.07
CA ASP A 52 1.10 13.75 26.96
C ASP A 52 0.98 12.26 27.29
N THR A 53 0.59 11.48 26.28
CA THR A 53 0.42 10.02 26.39
C THR A 53 0.83 9.34 25.07
N PRO A 54 1.54 8.20 25.12
CA PRO A 54 1.80 7.40 23.94
C PRO A 54 0.57 6.58 23.51
N LEU A 55 -0.35 6.28 24.43
CA LEU A 55 -1.50 5.42 24.14
C LEU A 55 -2.60 6.19 23.40
N PRO A 56 -3.20 5.60 22.34
CA PRO A 56 -4.34 6.18 21.67
C PRO A 56 -5.55 6.27 22.62
N PHE A 57 -6.31 7.36 22.52
CA PHE A 57 -7.53 7.61 23.28
C PHE A 57 -8.48 8.53 22.50
N ASP A 58 -9.67 8.78 23.05
CA ASP A 58 -10.62 9.78 22.56
C ASP A 58 -10.10 11.19 22.89
N GLY A 59 -9.23 11.71 22.04
CA GLY A 59 -8.65 13.05 22.13
C GLY A 59 -7.37 13.20 21.34
N PHE A 60 -6.67 14.32 21.56
CA PHE A 60 -5.44 14.64 20.84
C PHE A 60 -4.21 14.43 21.72
N ARG A 61 -3.19 13.78 21.18
CA ARG A 61 -1.89 13.63 21.85
C ARG A 61 -1.02 14.87 21.65
N SER A 62 -0.21 15.17 22.65
CA SER A 62 0.88 16.14 22.53
C SER A 62 1.90 15.64 21.48
N TYR A 63 2.74 16.52 20.94
CA TYR A 63 3.86 16.10 20.09
C TYR A 63 4.76 15.08 20.81
N ALA A 64 5.02 15.28 22.11
CA ALA A 64 5.79 14.36 22.92
C ALA A 64 5.11 12.98 23.05
N GLY A 65 3.79 12.95 23.24
CA GLY A 65 3.01 11.71 23.31
C GLY A 65 3.01 10.96 21.98
N LEU A 66 2.78 11.65 20.85
CA LEU A 66 2.87 11.05 19.52
C LEU A 66 4.27 10.48 19.27
N HIS A 67 5.32 11.27 19.50
CA HIS A 67 6.70 10.83 19.29
C HIS A 67 7.07 9.65 20.20
N ALA A 68 6.68 9.68 21.47
CA ALA A 68 6.91 8.57 22.40
C ALA A 68 6.24 7.27 21.91
N ARG A 69 5.04 7.36 21.32
CA ARG A 69 4.38 6.20 20.71
C ARG A 69 5.15 5.66 19.50
N HIS A 70 5.65 6.54 18.64
CA HIS A 70 6.40 6.11 17.46
C HIS A 70 7.70 5.41 17.86
N GLN A 71 8.41 5.93 18.87
CA GLN A 71 9.63 5.32 19.41
C GLN A 71 9.36 3.98 20.10
N ASP A 72 8.25 3.88 20.83
CA ASP A 72 7.77 2.62 21.43
C ASP A 72 7.53 1.56 20.34
N LEU A 73 6.82 1.91 19.26
CA LEU A 73 6.54 0.98 18.16
C LEU A 73 7.79 0.57 17.39
N GLN A 74 8.72 1.50 17.15
CA GLN A 74 10.03 1.19 16.59
C GLN A 74 10.86 0.24 17.48
N ALA A 75 10.76 0.37 18.79
CA ALA A 75 11.52 -0.46 19.72
C ALA A 75 10.88 -1.84 19.98
N THR A 76 9.57 -1.98 19.75
CA THR A 76 8.79 -3.17 20.16
C THR A 76 8.22 -3.98 19.00
N THR A 77 8.33 -3.49 17.77
CA THR A 77 7.84 -4.20 16.57
C THR A 77 8.95 -4.27 15.51
N PRO A 78 8.99 -5.33 14.68
CA PRO A 78 9.92 -5.41 13.55
C PRO A 78 9.48 -4.55 12.36
N TRP A 79 8.29 -3.95 12.42
CA TRP A 79 7.60 -3.34 11.29
C TRP A 79 7.83 -1.84 11.15
N VAL A 80 8.54 -1.19 12.08
CA VAL A 80 8.67 0.26 12.13
C VAL A 80 10.13 0.66 12.17
N HIS A 81 10.56 1.37 11.12
CA HIS A 81 11.94 1.84 10.95
C HIS A 81 11.94 3.38 10.87
N GLY A 82 12.40 4.04 11.94
CA GLY A 82 12.42 5.50 12.02
C GLY A 82 13.72 6.12 11.53
N GLU A 83 13.59 7.19 10.73
CA GLU A 83 14.72 7.97 10.22
C GLU A 83 14.48 9.48 10.36
N VAL A 84 15.56 10.21 10.65
CA VAL A 84 15.55 11.68 10.67
C VAL A 84 15.79 12.18 9.24
N VAL A 85 14.76 12.77 8.63
CA VAL A 85 14.79 13.25 7.23
C VAL A 85 15.07 14.75 7.12
N GLY A 86 15.14 15.45 8.24
CA GLY A 86 15.51 16.86 8.30
C GLY A 86 15.43 17.43 9.70
N THR A 87 15.61 18.73 9.81
CA THR A 87 15.57 19.45 11.08
C THR A 87 14.79 20.75 10.90
N THR A 88 13.89 21.08 11.84
CA THR A 88 13.12 22.33 11.81
C THR A 88 13.98 23.56 12.04
N LEU A 89 13.39 24.75 11.89
CA LEU A 89 14.07 26.03 12.17
C LEU A 89 14.53 26.16 13.63
N ALA A 90 13.83 25.55 14.58
CA ALA A 90 14.23 25.51 15.98
C ALA A 90 15.20 24.36 16.33
N GLY A 91 15.71 23.61 15.35
CA GLY A 91 16.67 22.54 15.58
C GLY A 91 16.06 21.21 16.05
N ARG A 92 14.77 20.96 15.77
CA ARG A 92 14.09 19.71 16.13
C ARG A 92 14.12 18.72 14.98
N ASP A 93 14.39 17.46 15.27
CA ASP A 93 14.43 16.41 14.24
C ASP A 93 13.05 16.14 13.65
N ILE A 94 12.98 16.10 12.33
CA ILE A 94 11.78 15.72 11.57
C ILE A 94 11.91 14.22 11.28
N TRP A 95 11.05 13.44 11.91
CA TRP A 95 11.03 11.98 11.80
C TRP A 95 10.08 11.53 10.68
N ALA A 96 10.60 10.65 9.84
CA ALA A 96 9.81 9.79 8.98
C ALA A 96 9.92 8.35 9.47
N TYR A 97 8.89 7.54 9.23
CA TYR A 97 8.89 6.13 9.59
C TYR A 97 8.53 5.31 8.36
N ARG A 98 9.42 4.39 7.97
CA ARG A 98 9.16 3.36 6.97
C ARG A 98 8.51 2.17 7.69
N LEU A 99 7.35 1.76 7.19
CA LEU A 99 6.54 0.67 7.71
C LEU A 99 6.56 -0.49 6.72
N GLY A 100 6.88 -1.67 7.22
CA GLY A 100 7.15 -2.86 6.43
C GLY A 100 8.21 -3.72 7.10
N ASP A 101 8.56 -4.84 6.50
CA ASP A 101 9.66 -5.66 6.97
C ASP A 101 11.03 -4.94 6.86
N ALA A 102 12.10 -5.62 7.27
CA ALA A 102 13.41 -4.99 7.40
C ALA A 102 14.10 -4.74 6.05
N ASP A 103 13.73 -5.46 4.99
CA ASP A 103 14.39 -5.35 3.70
C ASP A 103 13.60 -4.42 2.75
N LEU A 104 13.90 -4.46 1.46
CA LEU A 104 13.30 -3.61 0.42
C LEU A 104 12.84 -4.46 -0.78
N GLU A 105 12.70 -5.76 -0.55
CA GLU A 105 12.30 -6.75 -1.55
C GLU A 105 10.98 -7.39 -1.12
N THR A 106 10.06 -7.59 -2.07
CA THR A 106 8.85 -8.35 -1.81
C THR A 106 9.23 -9.80 -1.45
N VAL A 107 8.27 -10.58 -0.94
CA VAL A 107 8.45 -12.02 -0.68
C VAL A 107 8.86 -12.85 -1.92
N ASP A 108 8.77 -12.26 -3.12
CA ASP A 108 9.20 -12.84 -4.38
C ASP A 108 10.53 -12.25 -4.90
N GLY A 109 11.25 -11.47 -4.09
CA GLY A 109 12.55 -10.90 -4.45
C GLY A 109 12.50 -9.75 -5.45
N LEU A 110 11.36 -9.06 -5.57
CA LEU A 110 11.20 -7.89 -6.44
C LEU A 110 11.30 -6.60 -5.62
N PRO A 111 11.70 -5.45 -6.19
CA PRO A 111 11.72 -4.19 -5.45
C PRO A 111 10.34 -3.83 -4.89
N GLU A 112 10.29 -3.52 -3.60
CA GLU A 112 9.05 -3.14 -2.95
C GLU A 112 8.57 -1.74 -3.37
N PRO A 113 7.29 -1.57 -3.77
CA PRO A 113 6.68 -0.26 -3.94
C PRO A 113 6.71 0.60 -2.67
N ALA A 114 6.82 1.91 -2.85
CA ALA A 114 6.77 2.88 -1.77
C ALA A 114 5.56 3.82 -1.83
N MET A 115 5.01 4.16 -0.67
CA MET A 115 3.85 5.05 -0.51
C MET A 115 4.12 6.08 0.58
N LEU A 116 4.16 7.37 0.23
CA LEU A 116 4.46 8.44 1.19
C LEU A 116 3.18 9.16 1.65
N THR A 117 2.97 9.23 2.96
CA THR A 117 1.86 9.99 3.58
C THR A 117 2.39 10.99 4.60
N ASN A 118 2.06 12.27 4.41
CA ASN A 118 2.49 13.37 5.27
C ASN A 118 1.34 13.91 6.11
N GLY A 119 1.63 14.32 7.35
CA GLY A 119 0.70 14.96 8.25
C GLY A 119 1.30 16.17 8.98
N GLY A 120 0.42 17.01 9.53
CA GLY A 120 0.82 18.15 10.35
C GLY A 120 1.65 19.20 9.62
N ILE A 121 1.48 19.38 8.32
CA ILE A 121 2.11 20.48 7.56
C ILE A 121 1.55 21.84 8.00
N HIS A 122 0.25 21.90 8.31
CA HIS A 122 -0.38 23.04 8.97
C HIS A 122 -0.61 22.75 10.44
N ALA A 123 -0.05 23.60 11.29
CA ALA A 123 0.04 23.34 12.72
C ALA A 123 -1.31 23.20 13.44
N ARG A 124 -2.34 23.95 13.05
CA ARG A 124 -3.67 23.96 13.71
C ARG A 124 -4.53 22.73 13.40
N GLU A 125 -4.12 21.90 12.45
CA GLU A 125 -4.94 20.81 11.89
C GLU A 125 -4.65 19.51 12.65
N TRP A 126 -4.97 19.49 13.96
CA TRP A 126 -4.54 18.45 14.89
C TRP A 126 -5.03 17.03 14.56
N GLN A 127 -6.09 16.91 13.76
CA GLN A 127 -6.59 15.62 13.28
C GLN A 127 -5.55 14.92 12.39
N SER A 128 -4.78 15.69 11.62
CA SER A 128 -3.83 15.14 10.64
C SER A 128 -2.71 14.32 11.29
N PRO A 129 -1.97 14.82 12.31
CA PRO A 129 -0.99 13.99 13.04
C PRO A 129 -1.56 12.73 13.68
N GLU A 130 -2.80 12.78 14.17
CA GLU A 130 -3.48 11.61 14.73
C GLU A 130 -3.80 10.57 13.65
N VAL A 131 -4.32 10.98 12.50
CA VAL A 131 -4.61 10.09 11.36
C VAL A 131 -3.35 9.40 10.85
N VAL A 132 -2.27 10.16 10.63
CA VAL A 132 -1.01 9.61 10.12
C VAL A 132 -0.36 8.69 11.15
N THR A 133 -0.47 9.00 12.44
CA THR A 133 -0.08 8.07 13.52
C THR A 133 -0.96 6.82 13.54
N GLY A 134 -2.24 6.93 13.20
CA GLY A 134 -3.15 5.79 13.07
C GLY A 134 -2.75 4.79 12.00
N ILE A 135 -2.19 5.25 10.87
CA ILE A 135 -1.62 4.38 9.83
C ILE A 135 -0.46 3.55 10.41
N LEU A 136 0.44 4.23 11.13
CA LEU A 136 1.58 3.61 11.79
C LEU A 136 1.14 2.60 12.86
N GLU A 137 0.15 2.95 13.68
CA GLU A 137 -0.41 2.05 14.70
C GLU A 137 -1.10 0.83 14.06
N LEU A 138 -1.89 1.01 13.00
CA LEU A 138 -2.56 -0.07 12.28
C LEU A 138 -1.55 -1.07 11.74
N LEU A 139 -0.58 -0.61 10.93
CA LEU A 139 0.42 -1.50 10.33
C LEU A 139 1.40 -2.08 11.35
N ALA A 140 1.72 -1.38 12.45
CA ALA A 140 2.63 -1.94 13.45
C ALA A 140 1.96 -2.96 14.38
N THR A 141 0.65 -2.85 14.63
CA THR A 141 -0.02 -3.61 15.72
C THR A 141 -1.16 -4.51 15.28
N HIS A 142 -1.57 -4.48 13.99
CA HIS A 142 -2.55 -5.45 13.49
C HIS A 142 -2.06 -6.88 13.76
N PRO A 143 -2.91 -7.79 14.30
CA PRO A 143 -2.52 -9.19 14.47
C PRO A 143 -2.08 -9.80 13.14
N GLU A 144 -1.16 -10.78 13.19
CA GLU A 144 -0.86 -11.64 12.05
C GLU A 144 -2.17 -12.25 11.52
N ASP A 145 -2.41 -12.10 10.23
CA ASP A 145 -3.62 -12.53 9.54
C ASP A 145 -3.36 -13.50 8.38
N ASP A 146 -2.07 -13.74 8.04
CA ASP A 146 -1.61 -14.44 6.83
C ASP A 146 -2.36 -13.95 5.58
N HIS A 147 -2.77 -12.68 5.54
CA HIS A 147 -3.77 -12.22 4.59
C HIS A 147 -3.48 -10.80 4.13
N PHE A 148 -4.31 -9.84 4.51
CA PHE A 148 -4.30 -8.52 3.91
C PHE A 148 -3.21 -7.65 4.53
N TYR A 149 -3.12 -7.62 5.86
CA TYR A 149 -2.16 -6.75 6.54
C TYR A 149 -0.75 -7.32 6.53
N ASP A 150 -0.59 -8.63 6.62
CA ASP A 150 0.72 -9.25 6.48
C ASP A 150 1.26 -9.08 5.05
N TYR A 151 0.42 -9.21 4.02
CA TYR A 151 0.80 -8.84 2.65
C TYR A 151 1.29 -7.38 2.54
N LEU A 152 0.63 -6.42 3.20
CA LEU A 152 1.11 -5.03 3.17
C LEU A 152 2.46 -4.84 3.85
N ARG A 153 2.75 -5.61 4.91
CA ARG A 153 4.01 -5.52 5.67
C ARG A 153 5.19 -6.15 4.93
N GLU A 154 4.95 -7.26 4.26
CA GLU A 154 6.00 -8.09 3.63
C GLU A 154 6.24 -7.72 2.15
N ASN A 155 5.55 -6.70 1.62
CA ASN A 155 5.68 -6.34 0.20
C ASN A 155 5.70 -4.83 -0.07
N LEU A 156 5.51 -3.96 0.93
CA LEU A 156 5.42 -2.52 0.71
C LEU A 156 6.31 -1.73 1.68
N ASN A 157 6.79 -0.60 1.17
CA ASN A 157 7.39 0.48 1.94
C ASN A 157 6.38 1.61 2.18
N VAL A 158 5.59 1.53 3.26
CA VAL A 158 4.69 2.62 3.65
C VAL A 158 5.45 3.64 4.49
N ILE A 159 5.67 4.83 3.94
CA ILE A 159 6.44 5.90 4.59
C ILE A 159 5.46 6.93 5.15
N VAL A 160 5.61 7.26 6.43
CA VAL A 160 4.78 8.28 7.09
C VAL A 160 5.63 9.37 7.72
N ILE A 161 5.19 10.62 7.59
CA ILE A 161 5.67 11.76 8.38
C ILE A 161 4.50 12.25 9.24
N PRO A 162 4.39 11.83 10.52
CA PRO A 162 3.24 12.19 11.35
C PRO A 162 3.14 13.69 11.63
N THR A 163 4.25 14.41 11.71
CA THR A 163 4.24 15.86 11.97
C THR A 163 5.40 16.54 11.27
N LEU A 164 5.13 17.21 10.15
CA LEU A 164 6.14 17.94 9.39
C LEU A 164 6.47 19.30 10.03
N ASN A 165 5.46 20.07 10.42
CA ASN A 165 5.62 21.40 11.02
C ASN A 165 5.62 21.32 12.57
N ILE A 166 6.67 20.71 13.12
CA ILE A 166 6.79 20.47 14.58
C ILE A 166 6.79 21.79 15.36
N ASP A 167 7.53 22.79 14.89
CA ASP A 167 7.64 24.08 15.57
C ASP A 167 6.29 24.80 15.67
N GLY A 168 5.53 24.83 14.56
CA GLY A 168 4.19 25.40 14.56
C GLY A 168 3.22 24.57 15.40
N PHE A 169 3.29 23.24 15.32
CA PHE A 169 2.41 22.35 16.09
C PHE A 169 2.60 22.56 17.60
N LEU A 170 3.83 22.64 18.08
CA LEU A 170 4.13 22.99 19.47
C LEU A 170 3.57 24.36 19.87
N GLN A 171 3.61 25.36 18.98
CA GLN A 171 2.99 26.67 19.24
C GLN A 171 1.48 26.56 19.46
N THR A 172 0.79 25.72 18.69
CA THR A 172 -0.64 25.48 18.92
C THR A 172 -0.92 24.77 20.23
N GLN A 173 -0.07 23.81 20.63
CA GLN A 173 -0.24 23.03 21.86
C GLN A 173 0.12 23.83 23.12
N ARG A 174 1.04 24.79 23.01
CA ARG A 174 1.38 25.74 24.09
C ARG A 174 0.19 26.65 24.44
N TYR A 175 -0.63 26.98 23.44
CA TYR A 175 -1.79 27.87 23.58
C TYR A 175 -3.07 27.23 23.02
N PRO A 176 -3.53 26.08 23.57
CA PRO A 176 -4.53 25.23 22.94
C PRO A 176 -5.92 25.88 22.86
N ALA A 177 -6.15 26.95 23.62
CA ALA A 177 -7.40 27.69 23.65
C ALA A 177 -7.27 29.16 23.24
N ARG A 178 -6.06 29.68 22.99
CA ARG A 178 -5.86 31.13 22.76
C ARG A 178 -5.37 31.42 21.36
N ASN A 179 -5.79 32.55 20.80
CA ASN A 179 -5.36 33.06 19.51
C ASN A 179 -5.58 34.58 19.44
N TYR A 180 -5.17 35.21 18.35
CA TYR A 180 -5.52 36.59 18.01
C TYR A 180 -6.66 36.65 17.00
N LEU A 181 -7.47 37.70 17.08
CA LEU A 181 -8.46 38.10 16.09
C LEU A 181 -8.23 39.58 15.74
N ASN A 182 -8.80 40.03 14.62
CA ASN A 182 -8.61 41.37 14.04
C ASN A 182 -7.18 41.63 13.53
N THR A 183 -6.36 40.58 13.39
CA THR A 183 -4.97 40.67 12.94
C THR A 183 -4.76 40.14 11.53
N ASP A 184 -5.64 39.26 11.03
CA ASP A 184 -5.54 38.74 9.67
C ASP A 184 -5.71 39.89 8.64
N PRO A 185 -4.77 40.07 7.69
CA PRO A 185 -4.85 41.16 6.73
C PRO A 185 -6.01 41.06 5.73
N SER A 186 -6.55 39.85 5.53
CA SER A 186 -7.58 39.58 4.52
C SER A 186 -8.98 39.49 5.13
N ASN A 187 -9.11 38.84 6.29
CA ASN A 187 -10.38 38.58 6.97
C ASN A 187 -10.24 38.81 8.49
N PRO A 188 -9.99 40.07 8.93
CA PRO A 188 -9.62 40.37 10.30
C PRO A 188 -10.66 39.88 11.34
N ASP A 189 -11.95 40.01 11.05
CA ASP A 189 -13.02 39.74 12.02
C ASP A 189 -13.35 38.25 12.19
N THR A 190 -12.93 37.40 11.25
CA THR A 190 -13.38 36.00 11.16
C THR A 190 -12.23 35.00 11.09
N SER A 191 -11.01 35.43 10.81
CA SER A 191 -9.84 34.55 10.71
C SER A 191 -8.90 34.71 11.90
N PRO A 192 -9.06 33.90 12.96
CA PRO A 192 -8.13 33.89 14.07
C PRO A 192 -6.73 33.44 13.63
N ARG A 193 -5.70 34.02 14.26
CA ARG A 193 -4.28 33.82 13.92
C ARG A 193 -3.47 33.47 15.17
N ASP A 194 -2.43 32.67 14.96
CA ASP A 194 -1.46 32.25 15.99
C ASP A 194 -2.09 31.55 17.21
N GLY A 195 -1.27 31.14 18.18
CA GLY A 195 -1.67 30.25 19.27
C GLY A 195 -2.31 28.99 18.71
N ARG A 196 -3.50 28.60 19.18
CA ARG A 196 -4.25 27.43 18.67
C ARG A 196 -4.48 27.47 17.15
N MET A 197 -4.49 28.67 16.56
CA MET A 197 -4.78 28.92 15.14
C MET A 197 -3.53 29.21 14.30
N ARG A 198 -2.34 28.92 14.84
CA ARG A 198 -1.10 28.90 14.06
C ARG A 198 -1.23 27.89 12.91
N ARG A 199 -0.94 28.32 11.69
CA ARG A 199 -0.95 27.46 10.48
C ARG A 199 0.46 27.24 9.94
N LYS A 200 1.18 28.34 9.71
CA LYS A 200 2.52 28.39 9.10
C LYS A 200 3.60 27.83 10.02
N ASN A 201 4.80 27.59 9.49
CA ASN A 201 5.99 27.29 10.30
C ASN A 201 6.45 28.51 11.10
N MET A 202 7.40 28.36 12.01
CA MET A 202 7.85 29.42 12.93
C MET A 202 8.95 30.35 12.38
N ARG A 203 9.12 30.48 11.06
CA ARG A 203 10.12 31.41 10.50
C ARG A 203 9.84 32.85 10.95
N ASN A 204 10.84 33.49 11.56
CA ASN A 204 10.79 34.86 12.08
C ASN A 204 9.70 35.10 13.13
N ALA A 205 9.20 34.06 13.80
CA ALA A 205 8.27 34.16 14.91
C ALA A 205 8.86 33.50 16.16
N ASP A 206 8.69 34.12 17.32
CA ASP A 206 9.05 33.53 18.61
C ASP A 206 7.91 32.67 19.21
N GLU A 207 8.16 32.07 20.36
CA GLU A 207 7.19 31.20 21.06
C GLU A 207 6.28 31.97 22.05
N ASP A 208 6.50 33.27 22.22
CA ASP A 208 5.73 34.12 23.14
C ASP A 208 4.52 34.72 22.42
N LEU A 209 3.32 34.25 22.80
CA LEU A 209 2.09 34.76 22.20
C LEU A 209 1.91 36.27 22.42
N LEU A 210 2.59 36.89 23.38
CA LEU A 210 2.50 38.34 23.62
C LEU A 210 3.35 39.19 22.66
N THR A 211 4.27 38.58 21.90
CA THR A 211 5.00 39.28 20.83
C THR A 211 4.06 39.50 19.64
N THR A 212 3.43 40.67 19.58
CA THR A 212 2.44 40.94 18.51
C THR A 212 3.04 41.36 17.18
N LEU A 213 4.34 41.63 17.13
CA LEU A 213 5.03 42.10 15.93
C LEU A 213 5.32 40.97 14.94
N ASP A 214 5.39 39.73 15.40
CA ASP A 214 5.81 38.56 14.62
C ASP A 214 4.76 37.44 14.53
N HIS A 215 3.65 37.50 15.27
CA HIS A 215 2.63 36.43 15.29
C HIS A 215 2.01 36.10 13.91
N LEU A 216 2.16 36.97 12.90
CA LEU A 216 1.69 36.72 11.53
C LEU A 216 2.78 36.15 10.61
N GLU A 217 4.04 36.19 11.03
CA GLU A 217 5.20 35.71 10.28
C GLU A 217 5.18 34.18 10.10
N GLY A 218 6.16 33.64 9.40
CA GLY A 218 6.23 32.24 9.00
C GLY A 218 5.90 32.02 7.53
N VAL A 219 6.18 30.81 7.04
CA VAL A 219 5.91 30.38 5.67
C VAL A 219 4.82 29.30 5.67
N ASP A 220 3.88 29.42 4.72
CA ASP A 220 2.93 28.35 4.43
C ASP A 220 3.67 27.28 3.61
N LEU A 221 3.97 26.16 4.28
CA LEU A 221 4.72 25.05 3.71
C LEU A 221 4.00 24.44 2.48
N ASN A 222 2.67 24.53 2.42
CA ASN A 222 1.89 24.06 1.28
C ASN A 222 1.75 25.13 0.16
N ARG A 223 2.61 26.16 0.19
CA ARG A 223 2.85 27.13 -0.91
C ARG A 223 4.33 27.22 -1.27
N ASN A 224 5.19 26.48 -0.59
CA ASN A 224 6.65 26.58 -0.71
C ASN A 224 7.22 25.64 -1.77
N ASN A 225 6.40 25.03 -2.63
CA ASN A 225 6.84 24.00 -3.57
C ASN A 225 6.85 24.52 -5.01
N ALA A 226 7.80 24.02 -5.80
CA ALA A 226 7.64 24.02 -7.26
C ALA A 226 6.79 22.80 -7.66
N PRO A 227 6.21 22.76 -8.88
CA PRO A 227 5.93 23.91 -9.74
C PRO A 227 4.88 24.84 -9.10
N PHE A 228 4.59 25.98 -9.74
CA PHE A 228 3.56 26.94 -9.33
C PHE A 228 3.84 27.80 -8.09
N TRP A 229 5.05 27.72 -7.53
CA TRP A 229 5.52 28.70 -6.56
C TRP A 229 5.32 30.13 -7.10
N ASN A 230 4.58 30.94 -6.34
CA ASN A 230 4.31 32.35 -6.67
C ASN A 230 3.66 32.59 -8.07
N THR A 231 2.84 31.65 -8.55
CA THR A 231 2.12 31.83 -9.84
C THR A 231 0.66 32.25 -9.68
N ASN A 232 0.07 32.10 -8.49
CA ASN A 232 -1.32 32.46 -8.22
C ASN A 232 -1.41 33.53 -7.12
N PRO A 233 -1.56 34.83 -7.48
CA PRO A 233 -1.56 35.93 -6.51
C PRO A 233 -2.74 35.92 -5.53
N GLU A 234 -3.81 35.15 -5.80
CA GLU A 234 -4.96 35.01 -4.89
C GLU A 234 -4.81 33.87 -3.87
N ARG A 235 -3.84 32.98 -4.10
CA ARG A 235 -3.63 31.77 -3.29
C ARG A 235 -2.19 31.61 -2.83
N SER A 236 -1.29 32.51 -3.20
CA SER A 236 0.12 32.56 -2.83
C SER A 236 0.53 34.03 -2.71
N SER A 237 1.25 34.41 -1.65
CA SER A 237 1.59 35.81 -1.38
C SER A 237 3.05 36.03 -0.95
N SER A 238 3.64 37.15 -1.39
CA SER A 238 4.96 37.61 -0.94
C SER A 238 4.91 38.44 0.35
N ASP A 239 3.72 38.84 0.82
CA ASP A 239 3.55 39.49 2.13
C ASP A 239 3.74 38.45 3.23
N SER A 240 4.75 38.63 4.08
CA SER A 240 5.09 37.72 5.17
C SER A 240 3.96 37.55 6.19
N ARG A 241 3.04 38.51 6.27
CA ARG A 241 1.88 38.47 7.18
C ARG A 241 0.70 37.69 6.61
N SER A 242 0.72 37.41 5.30
CA SER A 242 -0.30 36.61 4.63
C SER A 242 -0.33 35.18 5.19
N LEU A 243 -1.53 34.61 5.26
CA LEU A 243 -1.72 33.22 5.67
C LEU A 243 -1.12 32.24 4.65
N VAL A 244 -1.06 32.65 3.37
CA VAL A 244 -0.54 31.87 2.24
C VAL A 244 0.83 32.40 1.78
N HIS A 245 1.66 32.85 2.73
CA HIS A 245 3.00 33.34 2.41
C HIS A 245 3.89 32.22 1.86
N HIS A 246 4.40 32.35 0.63
CA HIS A 246 5.07 31.27 -0.10
C HIS A 246 6.58 31.12 0.21
N GLY A 247 7.15 31.96 1.07
CA GLY A 247 8.58 31.96 1.38
C GLY A 247 9.45 32.61 0.31
N ALA A 248 10.78 32.55 0.48
CA ALA A 248 11.74 33.29 -0.34
C ALA A 248 12.01 32.68 -1.72
N SER A 249 11.86 31.35 -1.83
CA SER A 249 12.03 30.56 -3.06
C SER A 249 11.29 29.22 -2.89
N PRO A 250 11.11 28.43 -3.95
CA PRO A 250 10.74 27.02 -3.80
C PRO A 250 11.71 26.31 -2.84
N ALA A 251 11.19 25.44 -1.99
CA ALA A 251 11.91 24.66 -0.97
C ALA A 251 12.85 25.50 -0.09
N SER A 252 12.46 26.76 0.21
CA SER A 252 13.22 27.62 1.13
C SER A 252 13.17 27.09 2.56
N GLU A 253 12.09 26.40 2.93
CA GLU A 253 11.87 25.88 4.27
C GLU A 253 12.54 24.51 4.46
N PRO A 254 13.22 24.27 5.60
CA PRO A 254 13.82 22.98 5.86
C PRO A 254 12.78 21.86 5.97
N GLU A 255 11.57 22.17 6.45
CA GLU A 255 10.46 21.22 6.50
C GLU A 255 10.06 20.74 5.11
N THR A 256 10.00 21.64 4.12
CA THR A 256 9.71 21.28 2.72
C THR A 256 10.79 20.37 2.12
N ARG A 257 12.08 20.59 2.47
CA ARG A 257 13.17 19.71 2.03
C ARG A 257 13.15 18.34 2.71
N ALA A 258 12.70 18.28 3.97
CA ALA A 258 12.57 17.02 4.69
C ALA A 258 11.52 16.10 4.06
N LEU A 259 10.43 16.68 3.54
CA LEU A 259 9.42 15.93 2.80
C LEU A 259 9.98 15.28 1.53
N ASP A 260 10.82 16.01 0.78
CA ASP A 260 11.50 15.48 -0.41
C ASP A 260 12.50 14.36 -0.04
N ALA A 261 13.26 14.55 1.05
CA ALA A 261 14.18 13.53 1.54
C ALA A 261 13.47 12.22 1.95
N ALA A 262 12.28 12.32 2.54
CA ALA A 262 11.49 11.16 2.92
C ALA A 262 11.03 10.30 1.73
N ALA A 263 10.88 10.88 0.54
CA ALA A 263 10.56 10.13 -0.67
C ALA A 263 11.66 9.13 -1.06
N GLY A 264 12.88 9.29 -0.55
CA GLY A 264 14.00 8.37 -0.77
C GLY A 264 14.03 7.13 0.14
N LEU A 265 13.16 7.03 1.15
CA LEU A 265 13.22 5.96 2.16
C LEU A 265 12.72 4.59 1.68
N GLY A 266 11.74 4.56 0.80
CA GLY A 266 11.35 3.37 0.04
C GLY A 266 11.68 3.71 -1.40
N PRO A 267 12.82 3.23 -1.94
CA PRO A 267 13.64 3.93 -2.92
C PRO A 267 12.84 4.75 -3.93
N VAL A 268 13.28 5.97 -4.24
CA VAL A 268 12.47 6.96 -4.98
C VAL A 268 11.94 6.47 -6.33
N GLU A 269 12.66 5.54 -6.97
CA GLU A 269 12.28 4.83 -8.19
C GLU A 269 11.07 3.91 -8.05
N GLU A 270 10.77 3.46 -6.83
CA GLU A 270 9.61 2.64 -6.47
C GLU A 270 8.47 3.45 -5.84
N LEU A 271 8.59 4.77 -5.72
CA LEU A 271 7.50 5.60 -5.22
C LEU A 271 6.29 5.52 -6.16
N ARG A 272 5.13 5.14 -5.61
CA ARG A 272 3.88 4.96 -6.37
C ARG A 272 2.72 5.79 -5.85
N LEU A 273 2.89 6.53 -4.75
CA LEU A 273 1.82 7.28 -4.10
C LEU A 273 2.35 8.43 -3.24
N TYR A 274 1.66 9.56 -3.26
CA TYR A 274 1.83 10.61 -2.26
C TYR A 274 0.49 11.10 -1.71
N THR A 275 0.41 11.39 -0.41
CA THR A 275 -0.75 12.05 0.18
C THR A 275 -0.32 13.06 1.24
N ASP A 276 -0.92 14.25 1.20
CA ASP A 276 -0.78 15.26 2.25
C ASP A 276 -2.09 15.34 3.05
N VAL A 277 -2.06 15.04 4.34
CA VAL A 277 -3.24 15.02 5.21
C VAL A 277 -3.39 16.37 5.89
N HIS A 278 -4.53 17.02 5.69
CA HIS A 278 -4.95 18.33 6.19
C HIS A 278 -6.28 18.18 6.93
N SER A 279 -6.68 19.24 7.64
CA SER A 279 -8.09 19.44 8.00
C SER A 279 -8.50 20.88 7.69
N PHE A 280 -9.72 21.17 7.24
CA PHE A 280 -10.86 20.28 7.04
C PHE A 280 -11.50 20.47 5.67
N SER A 281 -12.34 19.50 5.31
CA SER A 281 -13.62 19.65 4.60
C SER A 281 -14.19 18.34 4.06
N GLN A 282 -13.56 17.19 4.35
CA GLN A 282 -13.94 15.88 3.80
C GLN A 282 -13.81 15.78 2.27
N VAL A 283 -12.71 16.32 1.73
CA VAL A 283 -12.45 16.31 0.29
C VAL A 283 -11.04 15.87 -0.04
N HIS A 284 -10.84 15.40 -1.27
CA HIS A 284 -9.54 15.25 -1.88
C HIS A 284 -9.33 16.35 -2.92
N PHE A 285 -8.38 17.24 -2.67
CA PHE A 285 -7.85 18.14 -3.69
C PHE A 285 -6.71 17.45 -4.40
N TRP A 286 -6.71 17.49 -5.73
CA TRP A 286 -5.69 16.84 -6.53
C TRP A 286 -5.41 17.66 -7.78
N ALA A 287 -4.22 17.46 -8.35
CA ALA A 287 -3.75 18.18 -9.52
C ALA A 287 -3.67 17.27 -10.75
N ARG A 288 -3.68 17.91 -11.93
CA ARG A 288 -3.45 17.23 -13.21
C ARG A 288 -2.29 17.87 -13.94
N ASN A 289 -1.43 17.04 -14.51
CA ASN A 289 -0.44 17.47 -15.51
C ASN A 289 -0.89 16.98 -16.91
N ALA A 290 -0.04 17.11 -17.93
CA ALA A 290 -0.36 16.68 -19.29
C ALA A 290 -0.47 15.14 -19.47
N ASN A 291 -0.12 14.35 -18.46
CA ASN A 291 -0.17 12.89 -18.47
C ASN A 291 -1.59 12.39 -18.15
N ASN A 292 -2.30 11.97 -19.19
CA ASN A 292 -3.66 11.45 -19.04
C ASN A 292 -3.70 10.06 -18.37
N ARG A 293 -2.63 9.25 -18.44
CA ARG A 293 -2.57 7.96 -17.73
C ARG A 293 -2.51 8.20 -16.23
N LEU A 294 -1.62 9.10 -15.78
CA LEU A 294 -1.54 9.52 -14.37
C LEU A 294 -2.86 10.10 -13.86
N THR A 295 -3.52 10.93 -14.68
CA THR A 295 -4.86 11.45 -14.37
C THR A 295 -5.84 10.31 -14.10
N GLY A 296 -5.88 9.29 -14.97
CA GLY A 296 -6.76 8.13 -14.81
C GLY A 296 -6.43 7.30 -13.56
N GLN A 297 -5.15 7.08 -13.29
CA GLN A 297 -4.70 6.36 -12.09
C GLN A 297 -5.05 7.12 -10.80
N THR A 298 -4.88 8.44 -10.78
CA THR A 298 -5.23 9.28 -9.62
C THR A 298 -6.73 9.23 -9.34
N GLU A 299 -7.59 9.36 -10.35
CA GLU A 299 -9.04 9.19 -10.15
C GLU A 299 -9.42 7.80 -9.64
N ALA A 300 -8.75 6.75 -10.12
CA ALA A 300 -9.03 5.38 -9.69
C ALA A 300 -8.67 5.18 -8.20
N VAL A 301 -7.53 5.70 -7.76
CA VAL A 301 -7.10 5.69 -6.35
C VAL A 301 -8.08 6.49 -5.47
N LEU A 302 -8.45 7.70 -5.86
CA LEU A 302 -9.40 8.54 -5.12
C LEU A 302 -10.79 7.90 -5.05
N SER A 303 -11.23 7.25 -6.14
CA SER A 303 -12.48 6.50 -6.17
C SER A 303 -12.46 5.33 -5.20
N LEU A 304 -11.37 4.55 -5.17
CA LEU A 304 -11.21 3.44 -4.23
C LEU A 304 -11.26 3.94 -2.79
N PHE A 305 -10.48 4.97 -2.45
CA PHE A 305 -10.47 5.55 -1.10
C PHE A 305 -11.87 6.00 -0.68
N SER A 306 -12.53 6.81 -1.52
CA SER A 306 -13.85 7.37 -1.22
C SER A 306 -14.93 6.28 -1.11
N ASN A 307 -14.88 5.25 -1.95
CA ASN A 307 -15.84 4.14 -1.90
C ASN A 307 -15.60 3.23 -0.70
N HIS A 308 -14.34 2.91 -0.38
CA HIS A 308 -14.00 2.16 0.83
C HIS A 308 -14.49 2.91 2.06
N HIS A 309 -14.19 4.21 2.18
CA HIS A 309 -14.59 4.97 3.36
C HIS A 309 -16.12 5.08 3.52
N ARG A 310 -16.89 5.06 2.42
CA ARG A 310 -18.37 5.04 2.43
C ARG A 310 -18.97 3.78 3.06
N SER A 311 -18.19 2.70 3.25
CA SER A 311 -18.69 1.51 3.94
C SER A 311 -18.83 1.74 5.45
N PHE A 312 -18.12 2.73 6.01
CA PHE A 312 -18.31 3.15 7.39
C PHE A 312 -19.58 3.98 7.56
N VAL A 313 -20.15 3.97 8.76
CA VAL A 313 -21.33 4.77 9.06
C VAL A 313 -20.98 6.26 9.11
N GLY A 314 -21.62 7.06 8.26
CA GLY A 314 -21.95 8.46 8.56
C GLY A 314 -21.11 9.59 7.95
N LYS A 315 -19.96 9.34 7.30
CA LYS A 315 -19.08 10.42 6.77
C LYS A 315 -18.45 10.02 5.45
N ASN A 316 -18.44 10.92 4.47
CA ASN A 316 -18.03 10.65 3.09
C ASN A 316 -16.99 11.64 2.61
N TYR A 317 -15.99 11.14 1.88
CA TYR A 317 -14.98 11.95 1.22
C TYR A 317 -15.29 12.10 -0.26
N LEU A 318 -15.13 13.30 -0.79
CA LEU A 318 -15.48 13.64 -2.17
C LEU A 318 -14.27 14.22 -2.91
N PHE A 319 -14.26 14.07 -4.23
CA PHE A 319 -13.24 14.67 -5.09
C PHE A 319 -13.87 15.14 -6.39
N SER A 320 -13.25 16.14 -7.02
CA SER A 320 -13.71 16.64 -8.33
C SER A 320 -13.31 15.67 -9.43
N ASN A 321 -14.23 15.36 -10.34
CA ASN A 321 -13.92 14.61 -11.56
C ASN A 321 -12.88 15.35 -12.42
N ARG A 322 -12.04 14.62 -13.16
CA ARG A 322 -11.00 15.15 -14.04
C ARG A 322 -11.50 16.26 -14.96
N ALA A 323 -12.75 16.18 -15.44
CA ALA A 323 -13.35 17.17 -16.33
C ALA A 323 -13.46 18.56 -15.68
N SER A 324 -13.47 18.64 -14.35
CA SER A 324 -13.56 19.86 -13.55
C SER A 324 -12.21 20.30 -12.97
N VAL A 325 -11.16 19.49 -13.09
CA VAL A 325 -9.83 19.81 -12.58
C VAL A 325 -8.96 20.37 -13.72
N PRO A 326 -8.46 21.62 -13.61
CA PRO A 326 -7.58 22.22 -14.61
C PRO A 326 -6.27 21.44 -14.80
N VAL A 327 -5.69 21.54 -16.00
CA VAL A 327 -4.41 20.91 -16.34
C VAL A 327 -3.27 21.90 -16.15
N SER A 328 -2.19 21.46 -15.49
CA SER A 328 -0.95 22.22 -15.28
C SER A 328 -1.18 23.60 -14.64
N GLN A 329 -2.08 23.67 -13.68
CA GLN A 329 -2.37 24.86 -12.89
C GLN A 329 -2.31 24.49 -11.41
N GLY A 330 -1.77 25.40 -10.61
CA GLY A 330 -1.61 25.15 -9.18
C GLY A 330 -1.28 26.38 -8.36
N ILE A 331 -0.89 26.13 -7.11
CA ILE A 331 -0.61 27.12 -6.07
C ILE A 331 0.70 26.88 -5.31
N GLY A 332 1.49 25.87 -5.72
CA GLY A 332 2.74 25.47 -5.08
C GLY A 332 2.51 24.51 -3.91
N SER A 333 1.48 23.66 -4.00
CA SER A 333 1.19 22.65 -2.98
C SER A 333 2.07 21.41 -3.12
N THR A 334 2.13 20.60 -2.08
CA THR A 334 2.96 19.39 -2.05
C THR A 334 2.43 18.33 -3.01
N ASP A 335 1.11 18.13 -3.10
CA ASP A 335 0.51 17.19 -4.04
C ASP A 335 0.76 17.56 -5.52
N GLU A 336 0.81 18.87 -5.81
CA GLU A 336 1.23 19.38 -7.12
C GLU A 336 2.71 19.03 -7.41
N TYR A 337 3.60 19.18 -6.43
CA TYR A 337 5.01 18.79 -6.56
C TYR A 337 5.16 17.31 -6.89
N PHE A 338 4.53 16.41 -6.12
CA PHE A 338 4.64 14.97 -6.35
C PHE A 338 3.98 14.54 -7.68
N THR A 339 2.87 15.17 -8.07
CA THR A 339 2.24 14.94 -9.39
C THR A 339 3.18 15.29 -10.55
N HIS A 340 3.94 16.38 -10.44
CA HIS A 340 4.75 16.90 -11.54
C HIS A 340 6.18 16.37 -11.55
N THR A 341 6.79 16.17 -10.38
CA THR A 341 8.19 15.75 -10.23
C THR A 341 8.29 14.23 -10.24
N TYR A 342 7.55 13.57 -9.36
CA TYR A 342 7.64 12.11 -9.17
C TYR A 342 6.71 11.33 -10.10
N GLN A 343 5.73 12.01 -10.72
CA GLN A 343 4.73 11.37 -11.59
C GLN A 343 4.03 10.21 -10.86
N VAL A 344 3.47 10.50 -9.69
CA VAL A 344 2.68 9.53 -8.89
C VAL A 344 1.31 10.11 -8.54
N PRO A 345 0.27 9.27 -8.36
CA PRO A 345 -1.01 9.71 -7.81
C PRO A 345 -0.77 10.47 -6.51
N SER A 346 -1.22 11.72 -6.50
CA SER A 346 -0.96 12.64 -5.39
C SER A 346 -2.21 13.47 -5.09
N TRP A 347 -2.54 13.63 -3.81
CA TRP A 347 -3.64 14.50 -3.39
C TRP A 347 -3.41 15.09 -2.00
N THR A 348 -4.03 16.23 -1.76
CA THR A 348 -4.29 16.77 -0.43
C THR A 348 -5.62 16.20 0.08
N LEU A 349 -5.57 15.45 1.18
CA LEU A 349 -6.75 14.95 1.90
C LEU A 349 -7.15 15.96 2.98
N GLU A 350 -8.33 16.54 2.87
CA GLU A 350 -8.93 17.36 3.92
C GLU A 350 -9.86 16.50 4.77
N VAL A 351 -9.52 16.26 6.04
CA VAL A 351 -10.33 15.43 6.95
C VAL A 351 -11.53 16.18 7.51
N GLU A 352 -12.27 15.56 8.43
CA GLU A 352 -13.48 16.10 9.04
C GLU A 352 -13.24 17.41 9.82
N PRO A 353 -14.24 18.31 9.91
CA PRO A 353 -15.64 18.27 9.40
C PRO A 353 -15.82 18.58 7.89
N THR A 354 -17.07 18.67 7.41
CA THR A 354 -17.45 19.00 6.00
C THR A 354 -17.23 20.46 5.60
N GLY A 355 -17.06 21.36 6.56
CA GLY A 355 -16.95 22.80 6.30
C GLY A 355 -18.20 23.49 5.74
N GLY A 356 -19.36 22.82 5.72
CA GLY A 356 -20.64 23.40 5.29
C GLY A 356 -20.78 23.52 3.77
N GLN A 357 -19.99 22.74 3.02
CA GLN A 357 -20.03 22.76 1.57
C GLN A 357 -21.33 22.16 1.04
N ALA A 358 -21.87 22.75 -0.05
CA ALA A 358 -23.16 22.33 -0.62
C ALA A 358 -23.19 20.85 -1.03
N PHE A 359 -22.04 20.28 -1.43
CA PHE A 359 -21.90 18.88 -1.80
C PHE A 359 -21.88 17.91 -0.61
N HIS A 360 -21.83 18.41 0.63
CA HIS A 360 -22.00 17.64 1.86
C HIS A 360 -23.36 17.88 2.56
N ALA A 361 -24.28 18.62 1.92
CA ALA A 361 -25.62 18.83 2.45
C ALA A 361 -26.33 17.48 2.73
N PRO A 362 -27.13 17.37 3.82
CA PRO A 362 -27.57 18.44 4.70
C PRO A 362 -26.66 18.73 5.91
N SER A 363 -25.39 18.29 5.90
CA SER A 363 -24.47 18.53 7.02
C SER A 363 -24.30 20.04 7.28
N PRO A 364 -24.42 20.50 8.53
CA PRO A 364 -24.42 21.93 8.86
C PRO A 364 -23.05 22.61 8.66
N GLY A 365 -21.95 21.86 8.76
CA GLY A 365 -20.59 22.34 8.56
C GLY A 365 -19.84 22.71 9.83
N CYS A 366 -18.51 22.80 9.70
CA CYS A 366 -17.61 23.27 10.75
C CYS A 366 -17.83 22.49 12.08
N GLY A 367 -17.71 23.12 13.24
CA GLY A 367 -18.00 22.47 14.52
C GLY A 367 -19.45 21.97 14.66
N ALA A 368 -20.41 22.53 13.92
CA ALA A 368 -21.82 22.12 14.01
C ALA A 368 -22.09 20.72 13.48
N ASP A 369 -21.18 20.14 12.67
CA ASP A 369 -21.26 18.74 12.24
C ASP A 369 -21.27 17.74 13.41
N TYR A 370 -20.83 18.19 14.60
CA TYR A 370 -20.74 17.41 15.84
C TYR A 370 -21.46 18.10 17.00
N GLY A 371 -22.49 18.89 16.71
CA GLY A 371 -23.29 19.58 17.72
C GLY A 371 -22.65 20.84 18.30
N GLY A 372 -21.57 21.33 17.67
CA GLY A 372 -20.98 22.62 17.99
C GLY A 372 -21.80 23.81 17.50
N GLU A 373 -21.35 25.02 17.84
CA GLU A 373 -22.06 26.27 17.56
C GLU A 373 -21.79 26.84 16.15
N ALA A 374 -20.66 26.52 15.52
CA ALA A 374 -20.24 27.09 14.23
C ALA A 374 -20.24 28.63 14.16
N ASN A 375 -20.13 29.31 15.32
CA ASN A 375 -20.09 30.78 15.42
C ASN A 375 -18.93 31.38 14.61
N ASN A 376 -17.83 30.64 14.52
CA ASN A 376 -16.71 30.91 13.65
C ASN A 376 -16.27 29.56 13.08
N CYS A 377 -16.41 29.36 11.77
CA CYS A 377 -16.14 28.08 11.11
C CYS A 377 -14.68 27.57 11.26
N HIS A 378 -13.77 28.39 11.80
CA HIS A 378 -12.45 27.91 12.24
C HIS A 378 -12.52 26.91 13.42
N ASP A 379 -13.68 26.76 14.06
CA ASP A 379 -13.94 25.65 14.98
C ASP A 379 -13.86 24.27 14.30
N GLY A 380 -13.93 24.19 12.96
CA GLY A 380 -13.66 22.95 12.23
C GLY A 380 -12.22 22.44 12.38
N PHE A 381 -11.26 23.29 12.71
CA PHE A 381 -9.90 22.84 13.06
C PHE A 381 -9.82 22.26 14.49
N ILE A 382 -10.91 22.35 15.27
CA ILE A 382 -11.01 21.91 16.67
C ILE A 382 -12.12 20.86 16.78
N LEU A 383 -11.91 19.68 16.21
CA LEU A 383 -12.87 18.58 16.32
C LEU A 383 -13.06 18.17 17.81
N PRO A 384 -14.27 17.77 18.26
CA PRO A 384 -14.44 17.21 19.59
C PRO A 384 -13.63 15.92 19.77
N GLU A 385 -13.07 15.75 20.97
CA GLU A 385 -12.16 14.64 21.31
C GLU A 385 -12.78 13.25 21.07
N SER A 386 -14.10 13.12 21.26
CA SER A 386 -14.84 11.87 21.07
C SER A 386 -14.84 11.32 19.64
N GLU A 387 -14.47 12.14 18.65
CA GLU A 387 -14.47 11.72 17.25
C GLU A 387 -13.11 11.20 16.79
N ILE A 388 -12.04 11.52 17.52
CA ILE A 388 -10.66 11.33 17.02
C ILE A 388 -10.30 9.86 16.84
N THR A 389 -10.71 8.99 17.75
CA THR A 389 -10.50 7.54 17.60
C THR A 389 -11.13 7.02 16.31
N ARG A 390 -12.40 7.38 16.07
CA ARG A 390 -13.11 6.97 14.85
C ARG A 390 -12.43 7.50 13.59
N VAL A 391 -12.09 8.79 13.54
CA VAL A 391 -11.45 9.43 12.38
C VAL A 391 -10.09 8.77 12.10
N ARG A 392 -9.28 8.55 13.13
CA ARG A 392 -7.97 7.90 13.05
C ARG A 392 -8.07 6.49 12.48
N GLU A 393 -8.92 5.65 13.06
CA GLU A 393 -9.02 4.23 12.70
C GLU A 393 -9.66 4.02 11.32
N GLN A 394 -10.74 4.73 11.00
CA GLN A 394 -11.44 4.59 9.71
C GLN A 394 -10.59 5.09 8.54
N LEU A 395 -9.84 6.20 8.72
CA LEU A 395 -8.95 6.69 7.67
C LEU A 395 -7.74 5.78 7.48
N ALA A 396 -7.15 5.25 8.56
CA ALA A 396 -6.05 4.29 8.46
C ALA A 396 -6.45 3.05 7.64
N GLN A 397 -7.66 2.52 7.84
CA GLN A 397 -8.18 1.41 7.03
C GLN A 397 -8.40 1.79 5.55
N SER A 398 -8.93 2.99 5.27
CA SER A 398 -9.04 3.48 3.89
C SER A 398 -7.70 3.70 3.19
N PHE A 399 -6.66 4.10 3.93
CA PHE A 399 -5.30 4.16 3.40
C PHE A 399 -4.76 2.76 3.07
N ALA A 400 -4.97 1.77 3.94
CA ALA A 400 -4.55 0.39 3.71
C ALA A 400 -5.16 -0.19 2.41
N ALA A 401 -6.43 0.12 2.12
CA ALA A 401 -7.07 -0.22 0.85
C ALA A 401 -6.36 0.38 -0.37
N VAL A 402 -5.94 1.64 -0.29
CA VAL A 402 -5.18 2.31 -1.35
C VAL A 402 -3.78 1.71 -1.50
N TYR A 403 -3.10 1.42 -0.39
CA TYR A 403 -1.77 0.80 -0.42
C TYR A 403 -1.82 -0.58 -1.08
N TYR A 404 -2.82 -1.41 -0.75
CA TYR A 404 -3.05 -2.70 -1.41
C TYR A 404 -3.23 -2.58 -2.93
N ARG A 405 -4.00 -1.59 -3.40
CA ARG A 405 -4.15 -1.32 -4.84
C ARG A 405 -2.82 -0.92 -5.47
N GLN A 406 -2.10 -0.04 -4.78
CA GLN A 406 -0.87 0.54 -5.32
C GLN A 406 0.35 -0.39 -5.19
N ALA A 407 0.20 -1.52 -4.48
CA ALA A 407 1.13 -2.64 -4.48
C ALA A 407 1.39 -3.18 -5.91
N GLY A 408 0.36 -3.18 -6.75
CA GLY A 408 0.43 -3.68 -8.12
C GLY A 408 -0.79 -4.50 -8.53
N PRO A 409 -0.98 -4.72 -9.84
CA PRO A 409 -1.96 -5.69 -10.33
C PRO A 409 -1.60 -7.12 -9.87
N PRO A 410 -2.60 -8.00 -9.70
CA PRO A 410 -2.34 -9.42 -9.46
C PRO A 410 -1.77 -10.09 -10.73
N ALA A 411 -0.85 -11.04 -10.55
CA ALA A 411 -0.37 -11.91 -11.63
C ALA A 411 -0.51 -13.39 -11.21
N VAL A 412 -0.68 -14.31 -12.16
CA VAL A 412 -0.61 -15.75 -11.88
C VAL A 412 0.86 -16.12 -11.65
N LEU A 413 1.15 -16.72 -10.49
CA LEU A 413 2.50 -17.16 -10.15
C LEU A 413 2.70 -18.67 -10.34
N GLU A 414 1.70 -19.47 -9.96
CA GLU A 414 1.75 -20.92 -10.13
C GLU A 414 0.40 -21.47 -10.59
N ALA A 415 0.44 -22.50 -11.44
CA ALA A 415 -0.73 -23.27 -11.81
C ALA A 415 -0.41 -24.76 -11.82
N LYS A 416 -1.27 -25.58 -11.22
CA LYS A 416 -1.11 -27.04 -11.16
C LYS A 416 -2.41 -27.73 -11.49
N VAL A 417 -2.34 -28.79 -12.30
CA VAL A 417 -3.48 -29.65 -12.61
C VAL A 417 -3.28 -31.01 -11.98
N PHE A 418 -4.29 -31.48 -11.28
CA PHE A 418 -4.30 -32.74 -10.55
C PHE A 418 -5.36 -33.68 -11.13
N ASP A 419 -5.03 -34.95 -11.14
CA ASP A 419 -6.04 -36.01 -11.22
C ASP A 419 -6.71 -36.15 -9.84
N PRO A 420 -8.05 -35.99 -9.74
CA PRO A 420 -8.74 -35.94 -8.46
C PRO A 420 -8.86 -37.31 -7.76
N GLU A 421 -8.69 -38.41 -8.49
CA GLU A 421 -8.77 -39.76 -7.92
C GLU A 421 -7.45 -40.18 -7.28
N SER A 422 -6.34 -39.85 -7.92
CA SER A 422 -5.00 -40.26 -7.50
C SER A 422 -4.18 -39.15 -6.81
N GLU A 423 -4.67 -37.91 -6.85
CA GLU A 423 -3.99 -36.69 -6.37
C GLU A 423 -2.64 -36.41 -7.07
N ALA A 424 -2.35 -37.10 -8.17
CA ALA A 424 -1.16 -36.91 -8.96
C ALA A 424 -1.23 -35.60 -9.74
N VAL A 425 -0.13 -34.84 -9.76
CA VAL A 425 0.05 -33.70 -10.64
C VAL A 425 0.31 -34.22 -12.05
N VAL A 426 -0.49 -33.76 -13.00
CA VAL A 426 -0.36 -34.08 -14.43
C VAL A 426 0.21 -32.90 -15.23
N PHE A 427 0.14 -31.69 -14.68
CA PHE A 427 0.72 -30.48 -15.23
C PHE A 427 1.08 -29.50 -14.11
N GLU A 428 2.22 -28.85 -14.22
CA GLU A 428 2.58 -27.71 -13.37
C GLU A 428 3.30 -26.63 -14.17
N ALA A 429 3.05 -25.39 -13.82
CA ALA A 429 3.73 -24.23 -14.35
C ALA A 429 3.94 -23.19 -13.24
N ALA A 430 5.00 -22.40 -13.39
CA ALA A 430 5.34 -21.32 -12.49
C ALA A 430 6.04 -20.18 -13.21
N TRP A 431 5.98 -18.99 -12.63
CA TRP A 431 6.75 -17.82 -13.04
C TRP A 431 7.78 -17.49 -11.97
N ASP A 432 9.02 -17.87 -12.23
CA ASP A 432 10.11 -17.73 -11.27
C ASP A 432 10.85 -16.39 -11.52
N PRO A 433 11.05 -15.55 -10.50
CA PRO A 433 11.84 -14.32 -10.63
C PRO A 433 13.27 -14.62 -11.12
N THR A 434 13.73 -13.88 -12.12
CA THR A 434 15.11 -13.97 -12.64
C THR A 434 15.90 -12.68 -12.45
N ASP A 435 15.21 -11.56 -12.28
CA ASP A 435 15.74 -10.24 -11.94
C ASP A 435 14.60 -9.41 -11.31
N THR A 436 14.91 -8.18 -10.90
CA THR A 436 14.02 -7.19 -10.29
C THR A 436 12.73 -6.86 -11.06
N ARG A 437 12.63 -7.24 -12.35
CA ARG A 437 11.48 -6.94 -13.22
C ARG A 437 11.06 -8.09 -14.14
N GLN A 438 11.74 -9.23 -14.09
CA GLN A 438 11.55 -10.32 -15.05
C GLN A 438 11.31 -11.63 -14.33
N ARG A 439 10.44 -12.44 -14.93
CA ARG A 439 10.17 -13.81 -14.52
C ARG A 439 10.39 -14.75 -15.70
N GLU A 440 10.96 -15.91 -15.43
CA GLU A 440 11.07 -16.99 -16.40
C GLU A 440 9.96 -18.02 -16.17
N ARG A 441 9.37 -18.49 -17.27
CA ARG A 441 8.31 -19.49 -17.22
C ARG A 441 8.90 -20.89 -17.06
N TYR A 442 8.56 -21.54 -15.96
CA TYR A 442 8.70 -22.99 -15.81
C TYR A 442 7.42 -23.70 -16.26
N LEU A 443 7.56 -24.78 -17.02
CA LEU A 443 6.46 -25.63 -17.46
C LEU A 443 6.89 -27.10 -17.43
N ASN A 444 6.05 -27.95 -16.83
CA ASN A 444 6.27 -29.38 -16.75
C ASN A 444 4.95 -30.13 -16.99
N GLN A 445 4.84 -30.78 -18.15
CA GLN A 445 3.72 -31.64 -18.52
C GLN A 445 4.07 -33.09 -18.19
N LEU A 446 3.48 -33.65 -17.13
CA LEU A 446 3.73 -35.03 -16.69
C LEU A 446 2.83 -36.04 -17.43
N GLN A 447 1.60 -35.64 -17.74
CA GLN A 447 0.66 -36.42 -18.55
C GLN A 447 -0.31 -35.47 -19.27
N ALA A 448 -0.65 -35.73 -20.54
CA ALA A 448 -1.62 -34.92 -21.28
C ALA A 448 -3.03 -34.97 -20.64
N LEU A 449 -3.83 -33.92 -20.82
CA LEU A 449 -5.22 -33.89 -20.35
C LEU A 449 -6.13 -34.61 -21.35
N GLN A 450 -6.64 -35.76 -20.94
CA GLN A 450 -7.59 -36.58 -21.69
C GLN A 450 -9.01 -35.98 -21.72
N LEU A 451 -9.65 -35.99 -22.90
CA LEU A 451 -11.08 -35.69 -23.04
C LEU A 451 -11.96 -36.68 -22.26
N GLY A 452 -12.95 -36.15 -21.54
CA GLY A 452 -13.91 -36.89 -20.72
C GLY A 452 -13.39 -37.28 -19.34
N ARG A 453 -12.15 -36.92 -19.00
CA ARG A 453 -11.58 -37.13 -17.66
C ARG A 453 -11.70 -35.85 -16.83
N ALA A 454 -12.02 -36.03 -15.54
CA ALA A 454 -12.10 -34.93 -14.59
C ALA A 454 -10.71 -34.57 -14.05
N TYR A 455 -10.49 -33.29 -13.83
CA TYR A 455 -9.26 -32.74 -13.27
C TYR A 455 -9.57 -31.66 -12.23
N THR A 456 -8.58 -31.33 -11.43
CA THR A 456 -8.60 -30.17 -10.52
C THR A 456 -7.52 -29.20 -10.93
N LEU A 457 -7.88 -27.95 -11.20
CA LEU A 457 -6.95 -26.84 -11.42
C LEU A 457 -6.75 -26.09 -10.09
N TRP A 458 -5.51 -25.90 -9.66
CA TRP A 458 -5.12 -24.98 -8.60
C TRP A 458 -4.31 -23.84 -9.23
N VAL A 459 -4.69 -22.59 -8.97
CA VAL A 459 -4.01 -21.39 -9.46
C VAL A 459 -3.69 -20.50 -8.28
N ALA A 460 -2.46 -20.04 -8.17
CA ALA A 460 -2.01 -19.08 -7.17
C ALA A 460 -1.56 -17.77 -7.81
N TYR A 461 -1.73 -16.69 -7.06
CA TYR A 461 -1.50 -15.32 -7.48
C TYR A 461 -0.44 -14.64 -6.62
N SER A 462 0.06 -13.50 -7.10
CA SER A 462 1.07 -12.71 -6.42
C SER A 462 0.59 -11.98 -5.16
N LYS A 463 -0.71 -12.06 -4.85
CA LYS A 463 -1.30 -11.37 -3.69
C LYS A 463 -2.65 -12.01 -3.29
N PRO A 464 -3.13 -11.78 -2.05
CA PRO A 464 -4.47 -12.18 -1.65
C PRO A 464 -5.52 -11.61 -2.59
N MET A 465 -6.51 -12.39 -3.00
CA MET A 465 -7.48 -11.96 -4.02
C MET A 465 -8.88 -11.71 -3.47
N ARG A 466 -9.22 -12.17 -2.26
CA ARG A 466 -10.58 -12.10 -1.71
C ARG A 466 -10.60 -11.53 -0.31
N TRP A 467 -11.66 -10.80 0.00
CA TRP A 467 -11.92 -10.29 1.35
C TRP A 467 -12.82 -11.25 2.11
N ARG A 468 -12.58 -11.40 3.42
CA ARG A 468 -13.41 -12.25 4.28
C ARG A 468 -13.90 -11.53 5.52
N GLU A 469 -15.16 -11.80 5.85
CA GLU A 469 -15.79 -11.39 7.11
C GLU A 469 -16.47 -12.60 7.75
N GLY A 470 -16.14 -12.90 9.02
CA GLY A 470 -16.66 -14.09 9.69
C GLY A 470 -16.33 -15.41 8.99
N GLY A 471 -15.25 -15.46 8.21
CA GLY A 471 -14.82 -16.63 7.44
C GLY A 471 -15.47 -16.77 6.06
N ALA A 472 -16.49 -15.99 5.73
CA ALA A 472 -17.12 -15.99 4.42
C ALA A 472 -16.46 -14.99 3.47
N ILE A 473 -16.33 -15.34 2.19
CA ILE A 473 -15.91 -14.39 1.16
C ILE A 473 -17.05 -13.39 0.94
N VAL A 474 -16.73 -12.11 1.08
CA VAL A 474 -17.68 -11.01 0.85
C VAL A 474 -17.01 -9.95 -0.02
N PRO A 475 -17.78 -9.04 -0.65
CA PRO A 475 -17.18 -7.92 -1.37
C PRO A 475 -16.29 -7.11 -0.44
N PHE A 476 -15.11 -6.72 -0.91
CA PHE A 476 -14.24 -5.81 -0.16
C PHE A 476 -15.01 -4.51 0.12
N PRO A 477 -14.82 -3.86 1.30
CA PRO A 477 -15.61 -2.68 1.65
C PRO A 477 -15.56 -1.59 0.57
N GLY A 478 -16.74 -1.12 0.14
CA GLY A 478 -16.87 -0.16 -0.96
C GLY A 478 -16.87 -0.77 -2.37
N GLN A 479 -16.74 -2.08 -2.52
CA GLN A 479 -16.79 -2.79 -3.80
C GLN A 479 -18.10 -3.56 -4.02
N LEU A 480 -18.39 -3.85 -5.28
CA LEU A 480 -19.58 -4.61 -5.70
C LEU A 480 -19.29 -6.12 -5.72
N GLU A 481 -20.31 -6.95 -5.50
CA GLU A 481 -20.20 -8.42 -5.59
C GLU A 481 -19.74 -8.92 -6.97
N SER A 482 -20.03 -8.18 -8.03
CA SER A 482 -19.54 -8.47 -9.39
C SER A 482 -18.01 -8.44 -9.53
N SER A 483 -17.27 -8.04 -8.49
CA SER A 483 -15.81 -8.10 -8.44
C SER A 483 -15.24 -9.51 -8.23
N LEU A 484 -16.04 -10.48 -7.76
CA LEU A 484 -15.54 -11.76 -7.24
C LEU A 484 -15.45 -12.89 -8.29
N PHE A 485 -15.66 -12.58 -9.55
CA PHE A 485 -15.76 -13.56 -10.64
C PHE A 485 -14.44 -14.31 -10.90
N VAL A 486 -14.55 -15.54 -11.40
CA VAL A 486 -13.43 -16.35 -11.90
C VAL A 486 -13.89 -17.03 -13.18
N SER A 487 -13.11 -16.93 -14.24
CA SER A 487 -13.39 -17.59 -15.52
C SER A 487 -12.12 -18.29 -15.99
N THR A 488 -12.22 -19.60 -16.21
CA THR A 488 -11.14 -20.42 -16.76
C THR A 488 -11.65 -21.17 -17.97
N GLY A 489 -10.79 -21.33 -18.98
CA GLY A 489 -11.10 -22.04 -20.21
C GLY A 489 -9.84 -22.48 -20.95
N LEU A 490 -10.04 -23.25 -22.01
CA LEU A 490 -8.98 -23.75 -22.88
C LEU A 490 -9.32 -23.46 -24.34
N ARG A 491 -8.29 -23.20 -25.14
CA ARG A 491 -8.42 -22.93 -26.59
C ARG A 491 -7.35 -23.64 -27.40
N VAL A 492 -7.71 -24.11 -28.59
CA VAL A 492 -6.78 -24.66 -29.60
C VAL A 492 -6.72 -23.67 -30.76
N GLY A 493 -5.55 -23.07 -30.97
CA GLY A 493 -5.44 -21.90 -31.85
C GLY A 493 -6.32 -20.76 -31.34
N ASP A 494 -7.27 -20.29 -32.16
CA ASP A 494 -8.25 -19.25 -31.81
C ASP A 494 -9.62 -19.79 -31.39
N ASN A 495 -9.80 -21.11 -31.39
CA ASN A 495 -11.08 -21.74 -31.10
C ASN A 495 -11.15 -22.17 -29.64
N ASN A 496 -12.23 -21.78 -28.95
CA ASN A 496 -12.47 -22.22 -27.59
C ASN A 496 -12.93 -23.69 -27.57
N LEU A 497 -12.52 -24.40 -26.52
CA LEU A 497 -13.05 -25.70 -26.17
C LEU A 497 -14.27 -25.56 -25.26
N THR A 498 -15.15 -26.55 -25.27
CA THR A 498 -16.14 -26.72 -24.20
C THR A 498 -15.41 -27.16 -22.94
N VAL A 499 -15.56 -26.40 -21.85
CA VAL A 499 -15.00 -26.73 -20.53
C VAL A 499 -16.13 -26.65 -19.51
N GLU A 500 -16.37 -27.76 -18.81
CA GLU A 500 -17.29 -27.80 -17.68
C GLU A 500 -16.49 -27.53 -16.41
N THR A 501 -16.90 -26.56 -15.59
CA THR A 501 -16.18 -26.14 -14.38
C THR A 501 -17.05 -26.22 -13.14
N SER A 502 -16.46 -26.52 -11.99
CA SER A 502 -17.10 -26.36 -10.68
C SER A 502 -17.06 -24.90 -10.23
N ASP A 503 -17.78 -24.58 -9.16
CA ASP A 503 -17.59 -23.31 -8.48
C ASP A 503 -16.14 -23.18 -7.97
N PRO A 504 -15.55 -21.98 -8.03
CA PRO A 504 -14.19 -21.74 -7.56
C PRO A 504 -14.11 -21.77 -6.03
N GLU A 505 -13.18 -22.55 -5.49
CA GLU A 505 -12.90 -22.67 -4.07
C GLU A 505 -11.59 -21.94 -3.69
N TRP A 506 -11.71 -20.81 -3.02
CA TRP A 506 -10.54 -20.06 -2.53
C TRP A 506 -9.96 -20.70 -1.27
N ARG A 507 -8.64 -20.80 -1.20
CA ARG A 507 -7.92 -21.46 -0.11
C ARG A 507 -7.56 -20.46 0.99
N ASP A 508 -8.10 -20.68 2.18
CA ASP A 508 -7.94 -19.80 3.35
C ASP A 508 -7.15 -20.44 4.49
N ARG A 509 -6.47 -21.55 4.21
CA ARG A 509 -5.61 -22.30 5.14
C ARG A 509 -4.26 -22.58 4.52
N ALA A 510 -3.23 -22.55 5.35
CA ALA A 510 -1.90 -22.97 4.97
C ALA A 510 -1.91 -24.45 4.56
N GLY A 511 -1.05 -24.81 3.61
CA GLY A 511 -0.88 -26.19 3.16
C GLY A 511 -0.43 -26.27 1.72
N PRO A 512 -0.03 -27.46 1.25
CA PRO A 512 0.42 -27.61 -0.12
C PRO A 512 -0.74 -27.58 -1.12
N ALA A 513 -0.44 -27.23 -2.36
CA ALA A 513 -1.39 -27.37 -3.46
C ALA A 513 -1.83 -28.85 -3.63
N PRO A 514 -3.14 -29.12 -3.79
CA PRO A 514 -4.21 -28.13 -4.02
C PRO A 514 -4.95 -27.65 -2.75
N GLY A 515 -4.58 -28.13 -1.56
CA GLY A 515 -5.33 -27.95 -0.32
C GLY A 515 -5.12 -26.62 0.39
N GLY A 516 -3.99 -25.93 0.16
CA GLY A 516 -3.68 -24.65 0.79
C GLY A 516 -3.44 -23.51 -0.19
N TYR A 517 -3.24 -22.33 0.38
CA TYR A 517 -2.78 -21.14 -0.32
C TYR A 517 -1.28 -21.20 -0.63
N LEU A 518 -0.76 -20.30 -1.47
CA LEU A 518 0.67 -20.23 -1.78
C LEU A 518 1.46 -19.52 -0.66
N ARG A 519 1.05 -18.32 -0.28
CA ARG A 519 1.66 -17.53 0.82
C ARG A 519 0.64 -16.89 1.74
N TYR A 520 -0.42 -16.34 1.17
CA TYR A 520 -1.46 -15.64 1.91
C TYR A 520 -2.82 -16.28 1.67
N ARG A 521 -3.67 -16.27 2.69
CA ARG A 521 -5.08 -16.67 2.58
C ARG A 521 -5.71 -15.99 1.36
N ASP A 522 -6.47 -16.76 0.61
CA ASP A 522 -7.15 -16.33 -0.60
C ASP A 522 -6.23 -15.83 -1.74
N ASP A 523 -4.94 -16.15 -1.72
CA ASP A 523 -4.05 -15.98 -2.88
C ASP A 523 -4.05 -17.19 -3.82
N ALA A 524 -4.87 -18.21 -3.56
CA ALA A 524 -5.02 -19.37 -4.42
C ALA A 524 -6.47 -19.84 -4.51
N VAL A 525 -6.82 -20.38 -5.68
CA VAL A 525 -8.15 -20.89 -6.00
C VAL A 525 -8.06 -22.29 -6.61
N VAL A 526 -9.05 -23.11 -6.29
CA VAL A 526 -9.23 -24.44 -6.88
C VAL A 526 -10.51 -24.49 -7.70
N ILE A 527 -10.42 -25.10 -8.88
CA ILE A 527 -11.52 -25.25 -9.82
C ILE A 527 -11.48 -26.68 -10.36
N GLY A 528 -12.51 -27.48 -10.09
CA GLY A 528 -12.70 -28.75 -10.78
C GLY A 528 -13.11 -28.49 -12.22
N PHE A 529 -12.57 -29.25 -13.18
CA PHE A 529 -12.97 -29.12 -14.58
C PHE A 529 -12.96 -30.44 -15.34
N THR A 530 -13.75 -30.51 -16.41
CA THR A 530 -13.76 -31.61 -17.38
C THR A 530 -13.81 -31.05 -18.80
N LEU A 531 -13.09 -31.69 -19.72
CA LEU A 531 -13.16 -31.43 -21.15
C LEU A 531 -14.08 -32.50 -21.80
N PRO A 532 -15.39 -32.27 -21.97
CA PRO A 532 -16.30 -33.31 -22.45
C PRO A 532 -15.89 -33.83 -23.84
N ARG A 533 -16.19 -35.11 -24.11
CA ARG A 533 -16.07 -35.72 -25.45
C ARG A 533 -17.26 -35.32 -26.33
N ASP A 534 -17.48 -34.01 -26.50
CA ASP A 534 -18.50 -33.47 -27.39
C ASP A 534 -17.95 -33.26 -28.82
N GLU A 535 -18.82 -32.84 -29.73
CA GLU A 535 -18.45 -32.61 -31.14
C GLU A 535 -17.39 -31.51 -31.29
N VAL A 536 -17.44 -30.47 -30.45
CA VAL A 536 -16.53 -29.32 -30.49
C VAL A 536 -15.12 -29.74 -30.09
N ASN A 537 -14.98 -30.41 -28.95
CA ASN A 537 -13.70 -30.84 -28.41
C ASN A 537 -13.10 -31.97 -29.24
N SER A 538 -13.91 -32.96 -29.64
CA SER A 538 -13.43 -34.10 -30.44
C SER A 538 -13.02 -33.69 -31.86
N GLY A 539 -13.57 -32.59 -32.38
CA GLY A 539 -13.16 -32.03 -33.68
C GLY A 539 -11.84 -31.23 -33.62
N GLN A 540 -11.46 -30.73 -32.44
CA GLN A 540 -10.27 -29.88 -32.25
C GLN A 540 -9.08 -30.63 -31.64
N VAL A 541 -9.32 -31.62 -30.80
CA VAL A 541 -8.29 -32.41 -30.11
C VAL A 541 -8.18 -33.77 -30.78
N VAL A 542 -7.08 -33.99 -31.51
CA VAL A 542 -6.80 -35.25 -32.23
C VAL A 542 -5.37 -35.67 -31.92
N GLY A 543 -5.20 -36.86 -31.32
CA GLY A 543 -3.89 -37.33 -30.89
C GLY A 543 -3.34 -36.46 -29.75
N SER A 544 -2.15 -35.89 -29.92
CA SER A 544 -1.58 -34.91 -28.99
C SER A 544 -1.82 -33.52 -29.56
N THR A 545 -2.52 -32.66 -28.83
CA THR A 545 -2.87 -31.31 -29.27
C THR A 545 -2.49 -30.29 -28.20
N GLU A 546 -1.71 -29.28 -28.57
CA GLU A 546 -1.43 -28.16 -27.67
C GLU A 546 -2.64 -27.23 -27.58
N ALA A 547 -2.97 -26.83 -26.35
CA ALA A 547 -3.98 -25.81 -26.06
C ALA A 547 -3.40 -24.75 -25.14
N GLN A 548 -3.97 -23.54 -25.19
CA GLN A 548 -3.64 -22.45 -24.28
C GLN A 548 -4.73 -22.34 -23.22
N TRP A 549 -4.30 -22.22 -21.96
CA TRP A 549 -5.17 -21.80 -20.88
C TRP A 549 -5.59 -20.35 -21.10
N ALA A 550 -6.81 -20.03 -20.71
CA ALA A 550 -7.32 -18.68 -20.65
C ALA A 550 -7.94 -18.49 -19.26
N HIS A 551 -7.24 -17.75 -18.40
CA HIS A 551 -7.65 -17.53 -17.02
C HIS A 551 -7.87 -16.05 -16.74
N LEU A 552 -9.06 -15.71 -16.24
CA LEU A 552 -9.47 -14.34 -15.99
C LEU A 552 -10.13 -14.22 -14.61
N THR A 553 -9.61 -13.33 -13.80
CA THR A 553 -10.24 -12.89 -12.55
C THR A 553 -9.78 -11.45 -12.22
N ALA A 554 -10.28 -10.91 -11.12
CA ALA A 554 -9.82 -9.67 -10.54
C ALA A 554 -9.48 -9.87 -9.07
N ASP A 555 -8.62 -9.00 -8.53
CA ASP A 555 -8.39 -8.92 -7.08
C ASP A 555 -9.58 -8.25 -6.35
N MET A 556 -9.46 -8.14 -5.03
CA MET A 556 -10.51 -7.59 -4.18
C MET A 556 -10.78 -6.08 -4.41
N VAL A 557 -9.88 -5.36 -5.09
CA VAL A 557 -10.06 -3.94 -5.48
C VAL A 557 -10.31 -3.76 -6.99
N ARG A 558 -10.58 -4.86 -7.71
CA ARG A 558 -10.97 -4.94 -9.11
C ARG A 558 -9.87 -4.65 -10.13
N MET A 559 -8.59 -4.85 -9.79
CA MET A 559 -7.53 -4.93 -10.79
C MET A 559 -7.57 -6.31 -11.45
N LEU A 560 -7.62 -6.34 -12.79
CA LEU A 560 -7.55 -7.60 -13.54
C LEU A 560 -6.14 -8.17 -13.48
N LEU A 561 -6.02 -9.45 -13.82
CA LEU A 561 -4.73 -10.10 -13.97
C LEU A 561 -3.83 -9.36 -14.96
N ASP A 562 -2.54 -9.34 -14.65
CA ASP A 562 -1.52 -9.14 -15.64
C ASP A 562 -1.59 -10.27 -16.68
N GLY A 563 -1.88 -9.91 -17.92
CA GLY A 563 -2.04 -10.86 -19.02
C GLY A 563 -0.73 -11.53 -19.43
N ASN A 564 0.42 -11.02 -18.98
CA ASN A 564 1.72 -11.63 -19.22
C ASN A 564 2.66 -11.53 -17.99
N PRO A 565 2.62 -12.51 -17.07
CA PRO A 565 3.42 -12.47 -15.83
C PRO A 565 4.95 -12.51 -16.01
N ALA A 566 5.46 -12.68 -17.24
CA ALA A 566 6.90 -12.65 -17.56
C ALA A 566 7.56 -11.33 -17.15
N THR A 567 6.80 -10.25 -17.20
CA THR A 567 7.20 -8.91 -16.78
C THR A 567 6.52 -8.62 -15.45
N ALA A 568 7.29 -8.19 -14.45
CA ALA A 568 6.70 -7.75 -13.19
C ALA A 568 6.19 -6.32 -13.35
N ALA A 569 4.90 -6.12 -13.13
CA ALA A 569 4.30 -4.79 -13.15
C ALA A 569 4.99 -3.84 -12.17
N TYR A 570 5.36 -2.67 -12.68
CA TYR A 570 6.03 -1.62 -11.93
C TYR A 570 5.51 -0.23 -12.29
N TRP A 571 5.91 0.76 -11.51
CA TRP A 571 5.49 2.14 -11.74
C TRP A 571 6.54 2.90 -12.55
N ARG A 572 6.11 3.57 -13.61
CA ARG A 572 7.01 4.42 -14.39
C ARG A 572 6.24 5.56 -15.04
N ALA A 573 6.78 6.77 -14.91
CA ALA A 573 6.31 7.95 -15.61
C ALA A 573 4.77 8.15 -15.50
N GLY A 574 4.21 7.96 -14.29
CA GLY A 574 2.80 8.23 -14.04
C GLY A 574 1.83 7.10 -14.31
N ALA A 575 2.30 5.89 -14.62
CA ALA A 575 1.42 4.77 -14.90
C ALA A 575 2.08 3.42 -14.66
N TRP A 576 1.31 2.34 -14.85
CA TRP A 576 1.84 0.99 -14.86
C TRP A 576 2.68 0.73 -16.12
N SER A 577 3.79 0.02 -15.94
CA SER A 577 4.63 -0.57 -16.98
C SER A 577 4.80 -2.05 -16.67
N GLY A 578 4.94 -2.90 -17.69
CA GLY A 578 4.86 -4.35 -17.49
C GLY A 578 3.52 -4.81 -16.90
N TYR A 579 2.41 -4.11 -17.22
CA TYR A 579 1.06 -4.57 -16.92
C TYR A 579 0.31 -4.73 -18.23
N GLU A 580 0.26 -5.96 -18.72
CA GLU A 580 -0.12 -6.27 -20.09
C GLU A 580 -1.56 -6.79 -20.20
N ASN A 581 -2.15 -6.59 -21.38
CA ASN A 581 -3.36 -7.31 -21.78
C ASN A 581 -3.01 -8.69 -22.38
N SER A 582 -4.04 -9.43 -22.82
CA SER A 582 -3.88 -10.79 -23.35
C SER A 582 -3.18 -10.87 -24.72
N ALA A 583 -2.95 -9.71 -25.36
CA ALA A 583 -2.14 -9.57 -26.56
C ALA A 583 -0.68 -9.19 -26.26
N GLY A 584 -0.31 -9.04 -24.98
CA GLY A 584 1.02 -8.58 -24.55
C GLY A 584 1.24 -7.08 -24.70
N GLU A 585 0.17 -6.29 -24.88
CA GLU A 585 0.26 -4.84 -24.98
C GLU A 585 0.22 -4.21 -23.59
N GLU A 586 1.20 -3.36 -23.26
CA GLU A 586 1.24 -2.64 -21.99
C GLU A 586 0.06 -1.67 -21.84
N GLY A 587 -0.48 -1.59 -20.62
CA GLY A 587 -1.57 -0.69 -20.30
C GLY A 587 -1.77 -0.49 -18.80
N ASP A 588 -3.01 -0.21 -18.44
CA ASP A 588 -3.43 0.16 -17.07
C ASP A 588 -4.58 -0.71 -16.55
N THR A 589 -4.96 -1.73 -17.31
CA THR A 589 -6.23 -2.45 -17.12
C THR A 589 -6.08 -3.96 -16.98
N GLY A 590 -4.98 -4.56 -17.43
CA GLY A 590 -4.84 -6.01 -17.50
C GLY A 590 -5.84 -6.66 -18.44
N ASP A 591 -5.87 -7.99 -18.43
CA ASP A 591 -6.82 -8.83 -19.18
C ASP A 591 -6.71 -10.31 -18.73
N VAL A 592 -7.19 -11.23 -19.55
CA VAL A 592 -7.01 -12.68 -19.41
C VAL A 592 -5.54 -13.10 -19.57
N ASP A 593 -5.04 -13.93 -18.65
CA ASP A 593 -3.75 -14.61 -18.80
C ASP A 593 -3.91 -15.78 -19.78
N ARG A 594 -3.11 -15.76 -20.86
CA ARG A 594 -3.03 -16.82 -21.88
C ARG A 594 -1.65 -17.41 -22.06
N THR A 595 -0.80 -17.24 -21.06
CA THR A 595 0.62 -17.55 -21.16
C THR A 595 0.95 -19.02 -20.93
N LEU A 596 0.04 -19.80 -20.36
CA LEU A 596 0.26 -21.22 -20.06
C LEU A 596 -0.30 -22.10 -21.18
N SER A 597 0.53 -23.00 -21.71
CA SER A 597 0.10 -24.04 -22.65
C SER A 597 0.07 -25.42 -21.99
N VAL A 598 -0.79 -26.30 -22.49
CA VAL A 598 -0.99 -27.66 -21.97
C VAL A 598 -1.21 -28.61 -23.15
N GLN A 599 -0.78 -29.87 -23.00
CA GLN A 599 -1.06 -30.92 -23.96
C GLN A 599 -2.38 -31.62 -23.64
N LEU A 600 -3.23 -31.76 -24.65
CA LEU A 600 -4.52 -32.46 -24.60
C LEU A 600 -4.47 -33.74 -25.44
N THR A 601 -5.36 -34.69 -25.15
CA THR A 601 -5.54 -35.88 -25.98
C THR A 601 -6.96 -36.44 -26.01
N ASP A 602 -7.33 -37.03 -27.14
CA ASP A 602 -8.58 -37.79 -27.32
C ASP A 602 -8.39 -39.29 -27.01
N GLN A 603 -7.15 -39.74 -26.85
CA GLN A 603 -6.80 -41.12 -26.53
C GLN A 603 -7.02 -41.43 -25.06
N ASP A 604 -7.43 -42.66 -24.76
CA ASP A 604 -7.53 -43.11 -23.38
C ASP A 604 -6.12 -43.30 -22.78
N LEU A 605 -5.89 -42.67 -21.64
CA LEU A 605 -4.65 -42.70 -20.89
C LEU A 605 -4.75 -43.68 -19.73
N LEU A 606 -3.60 -44.26 -19.37
CA LEU A 606 -3.46 -44.97 -18.10
C LEU A 606 -3.57 -43.96 -16.93
N PRO A 607 -3.88 -44.44 -15.71
CA PRO A 607 -3.75 -43.62 -14.52
C PRO A 607 -2.35 -42.98 -14.44
N PRO A 608 -2.24 -41.73 -13.90
CA PRO A 608 -0.97 -41.09 -13.67
C PRO A 608 -0.02 -41.97 -12.87
N PHE A 609 1.28 -41.73 -13.06
CA PHE A 609 2.31 -42.31 -12.22
C PHE A 609 2.06 -41.93 -10.74
N LEU A 610 2.47 -42.77 -9.79
CA LEU A 610 2.36 -42.49 -8.35
C LEU A 610 3.69 -42.69 -7.65
N ALA A 611 3.90 -41.90 -6.59
CA ALA A 611 5.07 -42.01 -5.74
C ALA A 611 4.90 -43.19 -4.79
N GLU A 612 5.56 -44.30 -5.12
CA GLU A 612 5.51 -45.54 -4.36
C GLU A 612 6.82 -45.82 -3.61
N PRO A 613 6.82 -46.71 -2.58
CA PRO A 613 8.03 -47.05 -1.84
C PRO A 613 9.23 -47.48 -2.68
N GLY A 614 9.00 -48.00 -3.89
CA GLY A 614 10.05 -48.36 -4.85
C GLY A 614 10.89 -47.20 -5.38
N LEU A 615 10.49 -45.93 -5.13
CA LEU A 615 11.26 -44.74 -5.47
C LEU A 615 12.36 -44.39 -4.45
N ALA A 616 12.40 -45.07 -3.29
CA ALA A 616 13.46 -44.89 -2.31
C ALA A 616 14.83 -45.19 -2.95
N SER A 617 15.67 -44.16 -3.08
CA SER A 617 16.91 -44.22 -3.86
C SER A 617 17.78 -42.98 -3.61
N ALA A 618 19.02 -43.03 -4.08
CA ALA A 618 19.80 -41.85 -4.33
C ALA A 618 19.41 -41.21 -5.67
N TRP A 619 19.20 -39.90 -5.67
CA TRP A 619 18.82 -39.08 -6.82
C TRP A 619 19.82 -37.94 -6.99
N ALA A 620 20.13 -37.54 -8.22
CA ALA A 620 21.00 -36.39 -8.47
C ALA A 620 20.68 -35.72 -9.81
N ASP A 621 20.99 -34.43 -9.92
CA ASP A 621 21.04 -33.72 -11.19
C ASP A 621 22.40 -34.00 -11.86
N PRO A 622 22.46 -34.66 -13.04
CA PRO A 622 23.72 -34.99 -13.69
C PRO A 622 24.58 -33.79 -14.07
N SER A 623 23.99 -32.59 -14.18
CA SER A 623 24.74 -31.35 -14.45
C SER A 623 25.44 -30.78 -13.21
N ARG A 624 25.12 -31.32 -12.02
CA ARG A 624 25.60 -30.88 -10.71
C ARG A 624 26.28 -32.03 -9.97
N ASP A 625 27.23 -32.69 -10.64
CA ASP A 625 28.01 -33.78 -10.05
C ASP A 625 28.72 -33.33 -8.75
N GLY A 626 28.66 -34.17 -7.72
CA GLY A 626 29.19 -33.87 -6.38
C GLY A 626 28.15 -33.42 -5.34
N GLU A 627 26.88 -33.26 -5.72
CA GLU A 627 25.75 -33.09 -4.80
C GLU A 627 24.58 -34.03 -5.16
N GLY A 628 23.64 -34.21 -4.24
CA GLY A 628 22.48 -35.06 -4.50
C GLY A 628 21.67 -35.40 -3.25
N PHE A 629 20.70 -36.27 -3.46
CA PHE A 629 19.62 -36.55 -2.52
C PHE A 629 19.56 -38.04 -2.23
N ILE A 630 19.24 -38.39 -0.99
CA ILE A 630 18.75 -39.74 -0.63
C ILE A 630 17.32 -39.56 -0.15
N ILE A 631 16.41 -40.29 -0.79
CA ILE A 631 15.00 -40.33 -0.41
C ILE A 631 14.70 -41.70 0.19
N GLU A 632 14.16 -41.68 1.41
CA GLU A 632 13.62 -42.86 2.07
C GLU A 632 12.10 -42.74 2.14
N MET A 633 11.39 -43.78 1.73
CA MET A 633 9.93 -43.86 1.82
C MET A 633 9.55 -44.61 3.09
N LEU A 634 8.73 -43.99 3.93
CA LEU A 634 8.28 -44.54 5.20
C LEU A 634 6.81 -45.01 5.13
N ALA A 635 6.36 -45.69 6.18
CA ALA A 635 4.94 -45.96 6.38
C ALA A 635 4.12 -44.66 6.54
N ASP A 636 2.80 -44.78 6.36
CA ASP A 636 1.83 -43.69 6.53
C ASP A 636 2.07 -42.48 5.61
N GLN A 637 2.44 -42.74 4.35
CA GLN A 637 2.68 -41.70 3.33
C GLN A 637 3.73 -40.66 3.75
N ARG A 638 4.74 -41.05 4.51
CA ARG A 638 5.85 -40.16 4.90
C ARG A 638 7.11 -40.48 4.12
N ALA A 639 7.99 -39.49 4.01
CA ALA A 639 9.31 -39.66 3.44
C ALA A 639 10.35 -38.88 4.24
N VAL A 640 11.61 -39.31 4.14
CA VAL A 640 12.77 -38.58 4.66
C VAL A 640 13.69 -38.24 3.50
N LEU A 641 14.17 -37.00 3.49
CA LEU A 641 15.17 -36.52 2.57
C LEU A 641 16.48 -36.27 3.32
N TYR A 642 17.58 -36.72 2.72
CA TYR A 642 18.93 -36.25 3.03
C TYR A 642 19.50 -35.60 1.78
N TRP A 643 19.79 -34.31 1.84
CA TRP A 643 20.37 -33.55 0.73
C TRP A 643 21.81 -33.18 1.08
N PHE A 644 22.76 -33.67 0.30
CA PHE A 644 24.17 -33.31 0.38
C PHE A 644 24.48 -32.25 -0.67
N THR A 645 24.96 -31.08 -0.26
CA THR A 645 25.20 -29.92 -1.16
C THR A 645 26.28 -29.00 -0.57
N TYR A 646 26.28 -27.73 -0.98
CA TYR A 646 27.24 -26.71 -0.59
C TYR A 646 26.53 -25.41 -0.22
N ASP A 647 27.13 -24.65 0.69
CA ASP A 647 26.70 -23.30 1.01
C ASP A 647 27.25 -22.25 0.02
N ASP A 648 26.89 -20.99 0.23
CA ASP A 648 27.33 -19.87 -0.61
C ASP A 648 28.84 -19.57 -0.55
N ALA A 649 29.51 -20.05 0.49
CA ALA A 649 30.96 -19.97 0.63
C ALA A 649 31.67 -21.16 -0.04
N GLY A 650 30.93 -22.12 -0.61
CA GLY A 650 31.45 -23.34 -1.21
C GLY A 650 31.85 -24.41 -0.19
N SER A 651 31.46 -24.26 1.07
CA SER A 651 31.65 -25.29 2.10
C SER A 651 30.58 -26.37 1.97
N GLN A 652 30.90 -27.59 2.37
CA GLN A 652 29.91 -28.67 2.40
C GLN A 652 28.78 -28.35 3.38
N ASP A 653 27.56 -28.59 2.93
CA ASP A 653 26.35 -28.44 3.73
C ASP A 653 25.45 -29.66 3.51
N TRP A 654 24.54 -29.92 4.46
CA TRP A 654 23.52 -30.94 4.29
C TRP A 654 22.22 -30.55 4.98
N TYR A 655 21.13 -30.94 4.31
CA TYR A 655 19.78 -30.70 4.81
C TYR A 655 19.07 -32.02 5.05
N ILE A 656 18.29 -32.06 6.13
CA ILE A 656 17.43 -33.20 6.46
C ILE A 656 16.00 -32.71 6.51
N ALA A 657 15.08 -33.47 5.93
CA ALA A 657 13.67 -33.11 5.96
C ALA A 657 12.77 -34.32 6.10
N THR A 658 11.62 -34.12 6.73
CA THR A 658 10.51 -35.07 6.73
C THR A 658 9.38 -34.50 5.89
N GLY A 659 8.83 -35.31 5.00
CA GLY A 659 7.81 -34.89 4.05
C GLY A 659 6.64 -35.84 3.95
N GLN A 660 5.61 -35.39 3.23
CA GLN A 660 4.39 -36.14 2.95
C GLN A 660 4.36 -36.56 1.48
N VAL A 661 3.96 -37.80 1.23
CA VAL A 661 3.79 -38.42 -0.08
C VAL A 661 2.34 -38.22 -0.52
N THR A 662 2.12 -37.60 -1.67
CA THR A 662 0.78 -37.31 -2.19
C THR A 662 0.78 -37.46 -3.71
N GLY A 663 -0.01 -38.40 -4.23
CA GLY A 663 -0.01 -38.75 -5.66
C GLY A 663 1.39 -39.11 -6.16
N ASN A 664 1.90 -38.36 -7.13
CA ASN A 664 3.26 -38.50 -7.67
C ASN A 664 4.27 -37.52 -7.07
N ARG A 665 4.02 -37.02 -5.85
CA ARG A 665 4.85 -36.00 -5.23
C ARG A 665 5.26 -36.35 -3.82
N ILE A 666 6.35 -35.71 -3.39
CA ILE A 666 6.73 -35.62 -1.99
C ILE A 666 6.98 -34.16 -1.65
N LEU A 667 6.38 -33.71 -0.55
CA LEU A 667 6.42 -32.33 -0.09
C LEU A 667 7.18 -32.25 1.22
N PHE A 668 8.28 -31.50 1.24
CA PHE A 668 9.13 -31.25 2.39
C PHE A 668 8.98 -29.78 2.82
N PRO A 669 8.05 -29.46 3.73
CA PRO A 669 7.78 -28.07 4.11
C PRO A 669 8.93 -27.40 4.85
N GLU A 670 9.77 -28.21 5.53
CA GLU A 670 10.92 -27.72 6.30
C GLU A 670 12.17 -28.52 5.94
N LEU A 671 13.18 -27.83 5.42
CA LEU A 671 14.55 -28.29 5.29
C LEU A 671 15.32 -27.87 6.55
N LEU A 672 15.90 -28.84 7.26
CA LEU A 672 16.64 -28.58 8.49
C LEU A 672 18.14 -28.63 8.22
N ARG A 673 18.85 -27.55 8.56
CA ARG A 673 20.31 -27.53 8.71
C ARG A 673 20.68 -27.81 10.17
N LEU A 674 21.69 -28.64 10.38
CA LEU A 674 22.23 -28.93 11.71
C LEU A 674 23.61 -28.30 11.86
N ASN A 675 23.82 -27.55 12.94
CA ASN A 675 25.07 -26.84 13.23
C ASN A 675 25.59 -27.15 14.64
N GLY A 676 26.85 -26.83 14.93
CA GLY A 676 27.43 -26.82 16.28
C GLY A 676 27.94 -28.16 16.83
N GLY A 677 27.71 -29.28 16.13
CA GLY A 677 28.26 -30.59 16.50
C GLY A 677 29.77 -30.71 16.21
N VAL A 678 30.50 -31.48 17.02
CA VAL A 678 31.90 -31.86 16.80
C VAL A 678 32.02 -33.38 16.73
N PHE A 679 32.79 -33.89 15.77
CA PHE A 679 33.00 -35.33 15.59
C PHE A 679 33.78 -35.98 16.75
N GLY A 680 33.39 -37.19 17.14
CA GLY A 680 34.12 -38.03 18.10
C GLY A 680 33.74 -37.82 19.58
N PRO A 681 34.60 -38.16 20.54
CA PRO A 681 34.28 -38.12 21.97
C PRO A 681 33.91 -36.73 22.53
N ALA A 682 34.19 -35.66 21.78
CA ALA A 682 33.83 -34.30 22.13
C ALA A 682 32.39 -33.91 21.68
N PHE A 683 31.65 -34.83 21.07
CA PHE A 683 30.27 -34.59 20.67
C PHE A 683 29.40 -34.27 21.89
N ASP A 684 28.78 -33.10 21.84
CA ASP A 684 27.84 -32.60 22.85
C ASP A 684 26.50 -32.31 22.17
N PRO A 685 25.45 -33.11 22.41
CA PRO A 685 24.15 -32.89 21.78
C PRO A 685 23.52 -31.55 22.18
N GLY A 686 23.91 -30.97 23.33
CA GLY A 686 23.44 -29.67 23.78
C GLY A 686 23.98 -28.49 22.95
N LYS A 687 24.99 -28.73 22.11
CA LYS A 687 25.55 -27.74 21.19
C LYS A 687 24.96 -27.82 19.78
N VAL A 688 24.14 -28.84 19.50
CA VAL A 688 23.55 -29.01 18.17
C VAL A 688 22.33 -28.11 18.03
N THR A 689 22.39 -27.17 17.10
CA THR A 689 21.23 -26.34 16.71
C THR A 689 20.57 -26.93 15.46
N ARG A 690 19.26 -26.75 15.36
CA ARG A 690 18.45 -27.08 14.19
C ARG A 690 17.83 -25.80 13.67
N GLU A 691 18.06 -25.53 12.41
CA GLU A 691 17.60 -24.31 11.75
C GLU A 691 16.73 -24.73 10.56
N VAL A 692 15.51 -24.21 10.48
CA VAL A 692 14.70 -24.34 9.27
C VAL A 692 15.28 -23.36 8.25
N VAL A 693 15.80 -23.88 7.14
CA VAL A 693 16.48 -23.08 6.12
C VAL A 693 15.67 -22.95 4.83
N GLY A 694 14.55 -23.68 4.71
CA GLY A 694 13.74 -23.64 3.49
C GLY A 694 12.79 -24.82 3.33
N SER A 695 12.43 -25.13 2.10
CA SER A 695 11.50 -26.20 1.72
C SER A 695 11.90 -26.86 0.39
N ALA A 696 11.40 -28.06 0.13
CA ALA A 696 11.61 -28.77 -1.13
C ALA A 696 10.39 -29.59 -1.55
N SER A 697 10.25 -29.86 -2.84
CA SER A 697 9.26 -30.79 -3.37
C SER A 697 9.81 -31.56 -4.54
N PHE A 698 9.43 -32.83 -4.62
CA PHE A 698 9.73 -33.68 -5.77
C PHE A 698 8.44 -34.08 -6.47
N THR A 699 8.50 -34.16 -7.80
CA THR A 699 7.42 -34.66 -8.66
C THR A 699 7.99 -35.67 -9.65
N TRP A 700 7.32 -36.81 -9.85
CA TRP A 700 7.76 -37.86 -10.78
C TRP A 700 6.77 -38.12 -11.91
N SER A 701 7.30 -38.34 -13.12
CA SER A 701 6.59 -38.91 -14.28
C SER A 701 6.88 -40.40 -14.48
N GLY A 702 7.89 -40.95 -13.80
CA GLY A 702 8.32 -42.34 -13.95
C GLY A 702 9.35 -42.77 -12.91
N CYS A 703 9.88 -43.98 -13.08
CA CYS A 703 10.76 -44.63 -12.09
C CYS A 703 12.19 -44.09 -12.02
N ASP A 704 12.67 -43.46 -13.10
CA ASP A 704 14.10 -43.15 -13.28
C ASP A 704 14.39 -41.64 -13.37
N GLU A 705 13.36 -40.80 -13.48
CA GLU A 705 13.46 -39.36 -13.64
C GLU A 705 12.42 -38.63 -12.79
N GLY A 706 12.80 -37.46 -12.28
CA GLY A 706 11.91 -36.58 -11.53
C GLY A 706 12.31 -35.12 -11.63
N LYS A 707 11.48 -34.25 -11.08
CA LYS A 707 11.75 -32.81 -10.93
C LYS A 707 11.80 -32.48 -9.46
N LEU A 708 12.78 -31.67 -9.09
CA LEU A 708 12.90 -31.08 -7.77
C LEU A 708 12.68 -29.58 -7.87
N VAL A 709 11.92 -29.03 -6.92
CA VAL A 709 11.79 -27.59 -6.67
C VAL A 709 12.18 -27.35 -5.23
N TRP A 710 13.08 -26.41 -4.97
CA TRP A 710 13.53 -26.08 -3.62
C TRP A 710 13.57 -24.58 -3.41
N ARG A 711 13.31 -24.16 -2.17
CA ARG A 711 13.58 -22.81 -1.69
C ARG A 711 14.51 -22.91 -0.50
N VAL A 712 15.65 -22.23 -0.53
CA VAL A 712 16.60 -22.16 0.60
C VAL A 712 17.00 -20.70 0.78
N GLY A 713 16.66 -20.13 1.94
CA GLY A 713 16.63 -18.66 2.10
C GLY A 713 15.72 -18.02 1.03
N GLN A 714 16.21 -16.97 0.37
CA GLN A 714 15.50 -16.29 -0.72
C GLN A 714 15.62 -16.97 -2.09
N ARG A 715 16.48 -18.00 -2.22
CA ARG A 715 16.73 -18.64 -3.51
C ARG A 715 15.70 -19.72 -3.81
N LEU A 716 15.13 -19.64 -5.00
CA LEU A 716 14.34 -20.69 -5.63
C LEU A 716 15.21 -21.41 -6.66
N GLY A 717 15.12 -22.74 -6.69
CA GLY A 717 15.79 -23.54 -7.71
C GLY A 717 14.94 -24.71 -8.18
N ARG A 718 15.14 -25.08 -9.45
CA ARG A 718 14.52 -26.25 -10.07
C ARG A 718 15.59 -27.14 -10.67
N GLN A 719 15.47 -28.45 -10.48
CA GLN A 719 16.45 -29.44 -10.96
C GLN A 719 15.74 -30.62 -11.63
N SER A 720 16.39 -31.19 -12.63
CA SER A 720 15.98 -32.48 -13.21
C SER A 720 16.83 -33.56 -12.57
N VAL A 721 16.20 -34.45 -11.83
CA VAL A 721 16.92 -35.48 -11.07
C VAL A 721 16.77 -36.85 -11.73
N LEU A 722 17.86 -37.61 -11.75
CA LEU A 722 17.90 -38.99 -12.20
C LEU A 722 18.17 -39.93 -11.03
N ARG A 723 17.60 -41.13 -11.11
CA ARG A 723 17.83 -42.20 -10.15
C ARG A 723 19.22 -42.79 -10.34
N LEU A 724 20.02 -42.80 -9.27
CA LEU A 724 21.39 -43.32 -9.28
C LEU A 724 21.48 -44.80 -8.87
N THR A 725 20.65 -45.25 -7.92
CA THR A 725 20.65 -46.64 -7.47
C THR A 725 19.47 -47.39 -8.07
N ARG A 726 19.73 -48.08 -9.18
CA ARG A 726 18.77 -48.94 -9.89
C ARG A 726 18.68 -50.33 -9.27
#